data_AF-A0AAD9HZ43-F1
#
_entry.id   AF-A0AAD9HZ43-F1
#
_cell.length_a   1.000
_cell.length_b   1.000
_cell.length_c   1.000
_cell.angle_alpha   90.00
_cell.angle_beta   90.00
_cell.angle_gamma   90.00
#
_symmetry.space_group_name_H-M   'P 1'
#
loop_
_entity.id
_entity.type
_entity.pdbx_description
1 polymer ?
#
loop_
_entity_poly.entity_id
_entity_poly.type
_entity_poly.pdbx_seq_one_letter_code
_entity_poly.pdbx_strand_id
1 'polypeptide(L)'
;MVAPKSVPQPSSSSPSPSPSPAPAPLLSSFVSPTLIGTNASVDGGILDISTVVVVVVTILSRLVTWYGHVLRQVMERTSSGESGRAPSPRQSFKERFLHTLPSYTGPYAVGFFDMELPARVPRPFSHIKRNHEHALKLDTVLFSVYHPADLGPDQGKGLARAGWLPSPRIPTTQGYAKFLNIPRFPVTAYIACTSMFTKLPAFRNAQLASHWPRGTERPGQPRFPVVIFSHGLGGSRTAYSAVCGELASFGFVVVAMEHRDGSGARTYVNKKGASRDLDSQSLDRSYDAPQQEEEGEDERAERAEAESHRPKHRRDYYKVDYMFPKDNAQDTSPHNARGVDTELRGAQIDMRLAEVDEAYRILGLLNEGEWEQVVSRNLRKAGNIGSSSRGLDGIEWEVWKHRLYLDKVTMMGHSFGGATTVQACRLDERFPWISSGILLDAWGPATPDSLDMKLCKPILSIGSEAFMHWKENYDRIEHICNEGRERGVLCWMTTIRGSTHLSQTDFAVLYPLWMSLLMKTLVHPQRAIYLTIHSALEFLKVVLPRQQTRFQTAWTDEQLLRKASTESDISVDHRPDDKWIAARLKIRNEFAVRLRARMARMAFWQRADADGLPRDAAGRPLHGLMNWGKGKEIWVHLSPQPAEVEDYMARNHWPSGRPHPYAP
;
A
#
# COMPACT_ATOMS: atom_id res chain seq x y z
N MET A 1 63.52 48.20 -28.59
CA MET A 1 64.72 48.98 -28.23
C MET A 1 65.19 48.52 -26.85
N VAL A 2 66.44 48.04 -26.81
CA VAL A 2 67.37 47.90 -25.65
C VAL A 2 67.05 46.85 -24.56
N ALA A 3 67.98 45.89 -24.44
CA ALA A 3 68.15 44.84 -23.43
C ALA A 3 68.79 45.40 -22.11
N PRO A 4 69.29 44.65 -21.08
CA PRO A 4 70.22 43.48 -21.16
C PRO A 4 69.96 42.32 -20.13
N LYS A 5 70.34 41.06 -20.46
CA LYS A 5 71.48 40.21 -19.97
C LYS A 5 71.48 39.92 -18.45
N SER A 6 71.74 38.71 -17.91
CA SER A 6 72.78 37.71 -18.24
C SER A 6 72.56 36.33 -17.59
N VAL A 7 73.15 35.28 -18.20
CA VAL A 7 73.29 33.86 -17.79
C VAL A 7 74.58 33.67 -16.93
N PRO A 8 74.85 32.50 -16.28
CA PRO A 8 75.53 31.37 -16.95
C PRO A 8 75.05 29.93 -16.54
N GLN A 9 75.41 28.96 -17.40
CA GLN A 9 75.20 27.48 -17.40
C GLN A 9 76.55 26.77 -17.05
N PRO A 10 76.66 25.43 -16.76
CA PRO A 10 76.65 24.40 -17.84
C PRO A 10 76.35 22.89 -17.53
N SER A 11 75.86 22.16 -18.57
CA SER A 11 76.14 20.76 -19.04
C SER A 11 75.82 19.52 -18.14
N SER A 12 75.36 18.33 -18.59
CA SER A 12 75.67 17.51 -19.80
C SER A 12 74.71 16.30 -20.07
N SER A 13 74.42 16.01 -21.37
CA SER A 13 74.34 14.71 -22.13
C SER A 13 73.47 13.46 -21.74
N SER A 14 72.39 13.20 -22.54
CA SER A 14 71.95 11.99 -23.36
C SER A 14 72.01 10.52 -22.84
N PRO A 15 71.35 9.47 -23.44
CA PRO A 15 70.35 9.35 -24.55
C PRO A 15 69.14 8.38 -24.30
N SER A 16 68.25 8.27 -25.30
CA SER A 16 67.12 7.32 -25.50
C SER A 16 67.53 5.85 -25.74
N PRO A 17 66.64 4.84 -25.54
CA PRO A 17 65.89 4.23 -26.67
C PRO A 17 64.49 3.63 -26.34
N SER A 18 63.68 3.39 -27.40
CA SER A 18 62.47 2.51 -27.47
C SER A 18 62.77 1.30 -28.40
N PRO A 19 61.95 0.21 -28.58
CA PRO A 19 60.57 -0.09 -28.10
C PRO A 19 60.24 -1.55 -27.62
N SER A 20 59.03 -1.72 -27.03
CA SER A 20 58.11 -2.91 -26.94
C SER A 20 58.45 -4.15 -26.08
N PRO A 21 57.48 -4.96 -25.54
CA PRO A 21 56.02 -5.05 -25.82
C PRO A 21 55.06 -4.99 -24.58
N ALA A 22 53.74 -5.04 -24.84
CA ALA A 22 52.62 -4.96 -23.89
C ALA A 22 52.49 -6.15 -22.89
N PRO A 23 51.74 -6.00 -21.77
CA PRO A 23 50.33 -6.42 -21.77
C PRO A 23 49.33 -5.49 -21.05
N ALA A 24 48.05 -5.84 -21.21
CA ALA A 24 46.77 -5.18 -20.94
C ALA A 24 46.46 -4.72 -19.47
N PRO A 25 45.40 -3.91 -19.25
CA PRO A 25 45.25 -3.02 -18.10
C PRO A 25 44.54 -3.67 -16.90
N LEU A 26 44.95 -3.31 -15.69
CA LEU A 26 44.24 -3.65 -14.45
C LEU A 26 43.33 -2.50 -14.02
N LEU A 27 42.04 -2.82 -14.02
CA LEU A 27 40.90 -2.08 -13.49
C LEU A 27 41.08 -1.75 -12.00
N SER A 28 40.97 -0.48 -11.61
CA SER A 28 40.67 -0.09 -10.23
C SER A 28 39.21 0.36 -10.15
N SER A 29 38.36 -0.59 -9.73
CA SER A 29 36.92 -0.40 -9.55
C SER A 29 36.60 0.26 -8.21
N PHE A 30 35.68 1.22 -8.31
CA PHE A 30 34.92 1.87 -7.26
C PHE A 30 34.07 0.86 -6.47
N VAL A 31 33.93 1.06 -5.15
CA VAL A 31 32.94 0.34 -4.32
C VAL A 31 32.20 1.35 -3.43
N SER A 32 30.92 1.56 -3.77
CA SER A 32 29.89 2.23 -2.94
C SER A 32 28.95 1.18 -2.33
N PRO A 33 28.40 1.38 -1.11
CA PRO A 33 27.51 0.42 -0.47
C PRO A 33 26.00 0.71 -0.64
N THR A 34 25.29 -0.39 -0.87
CA THR A 34 23.88 -0.59 -1.25
C THR A 34 22.89 -0.70 -0.08
N LEU A 35 21.63 -0.38 -0.31
CA LEU A 35 20.47 -0.90 0.44
C LEU A 35 19.96 -2.17 -0.27
N ILE A 36 20.46 -3.31 0.20
CA ILE A 36 20.00 -4.70 0.06
C ILE A 36 19.27 -5.02 -1.26
N GLY A 37 20.06 -5.17 -2.34
CA GLY A 37 19.95 -6.32 -3.23
C GLY A 37 21.07 -7.28 -2.86
N THR A 38 20.74 -8.51 -2.47
CA THR A 38 21.72 -9.57 -2.27
C THR A 38 22.14 -10.12 -3.63
N ASN A 39 23.28 -9.68 -4.16
CA ASN A 39 24.06 -10.50 -5.10
C ASN A 39 25.09 -11.26 -4.26
N ALA A 40 24.72 -12.46 -3.83
CA ALA A 40 25.69 -13.49 -3.50
C ALA A 40 25.87 -14.32 -4.78
N SER A 41 27.07 -14.28 -5.37
CA SER A 41 27.51 -15.34 -6.28
C SER A 41 27.55 -16.63 -5.46
N VAL A 42 26.82 -17.64 -5.91
CA VAL A 42 26.84 -18.98 -5.33
C VAL A 42 28.15 -19.62 -5.72
N ASP A 43 29.06 -19.68 -4.75
CA ASP A 43 29.93 -20.83 -4.57
C ASP A 43 29.79 -21.28 -3.10
N GLY A 44 29.29 -22.50 -2.90
CA GLY A 44 29.27 -23.17 -1.60
C GLY A 44 28.19 -22.69 -0.61
N GLY A 45 27.22 -23.55 -0.32
CA GLY A 45 26.14 -23.23 0.60
C GLY A 45 26.59 -22.94 2.04
N ILE A 46 26.03 -21.87 2.62
CA ILE A 46 25.68 -21.71 4.04
C ILE A 46 24.48 -20.74 4.05
N LEU A 47 23.36 -21.16 4.63
CA LEU A 47 22.21 -20.31 4.90
C LEU A 47 22.63 -19.13 5.80
N ASP A 48 22.31 -17.90 5.38
CA ASP A 48 22.56 -16.67 6.13
C ASP A 48 21.98 -16.76 7.55
N ILE A 49 22.89 -16.80 8.54
CA ILE A 49 22.62 -16.93 9.97
C ILE A 49 21.61 -15.86 10.43
N SER A 50 21.58 -14.69 9.81
CA SER A 50 20.67 -13.62 10.21
C SER A 50 19.19 -13.92 9.86
N THR A 51 18.94 -14.61 8.74
CA THR A 51 17.59 -15.07 8.36
C THR A 51 17.14 -16.24 9.23
N VAL A 52 18.04 -17.18 9.53
CA VAL A 52 17.77 -18.31 10.43
C VAL A 52 17.52 -17.81 11.86
N VAL A 53 18.29 -16.85 12.35
CA VAL A 53 18.10 -16.23 13.67
C VAL A 53 16.77 -15.51 13.76
N VAL A 54 16.32 -14.79 12.72
CA VAL A 54 14.98 -14.16 12.72
C VAL A 54 13.86 -15.20 12.74
N VAL A 55 13.99 -16.29 11.98
CA VAL A 55 13.01 -17.40 11.99
C VAL A 55 12.97 -18.07 13.37
N VAL A 56 14.12 -18.38 13.96
CA VAL A 56 14.24 -19.01 15.28
C VAL A 56 13.75 -18.09 16.40
N VAL A 57 14.11 -16.80 16.40
CA VAL A 57 13.66 -15.82 17.38
C VAL A 57 12.14 -15.58 17.28
N THR A 58 11.58 -15.62 16.07
CA THR A 58 10.11 -15.50 15.87
C THR A 58 9.37 -16.73 16.39
N ILE A 59 9.92 -17.93 16.19
CA ILE A 59 9.37 -19.19 16.72
C ILE A 59 9.45 -19.21 18.26
N LEU A 60 10.60 -18.83 18.83
CA LEU A 60 10.82 -18.77 20.29
C LEU A 60 9.97 -17.68 20.96
N SER A 61 9.83 -16.51 20.34
CA SER A 61 8.95 -15.44 20.83
C SER A 61 7.48 -15.89 20.90
N ARG A 62 7.04 -16.74 19.97
CA ARG A 62 5.68 -17.31 19.97
C ARG A 62 5.46 -18.37 21.04
N LEU A 63 6.49 -19.16 21.39
CA LEU A 63 6.43 -20.06 22.56
C LEU A 63 6.30 -19.28 23.88
N VAL A 64 6.94 -18.12 24.00
CA VAL A 64 6.79 -17.24 25.16
C VAL A 64 5.42 -16.54 25.17
N THR A 65 4.92 -16.13 24.00
CA THR A 65 3.58 -15.53 23.86
C THR A 65 2.45 -16.54 24.13
N TRP A 66 2.68 -17.83 23.82
CA TRP A 66 1.80 -18.95 24.12
C TRP A 66 1.57 -19.12 25.63
N TYR A 67 2.63 -19.07 26.44
CA TYR A 67 2.51 -19.17 27.90
C TYR A 67 1.65 -18.04 28.50
N GLY A 68 1.75 -16.83 27.94
CA GLY A 68 0.92 -15.69 28.32
C GLY A 68 -0.55 -15.75 27.85
N HIS A 69 -0.82 -16.43 26.72
CA HIS A 69 -2.18 -16.58 26.17
C HIS A 69 -2.98 -17.67 26.90
N VAL A 70 -2.34 -18.76 27.30
CA VAL A 70 -2.95 -19.86 28.06
C VAL A 70 -3.38 -19.37 29.46
N LEU A 71 -2.58 -18.52 30.10
CA LEU A 71 -2.95 -17.89 31.38
C LEU A 71 -4.09 -16.87 31.24
N ARG A 72 -4.23 -16.20 30.09
CA ARG A 72 -5.30 -15.21 29.84
C ARG A 72 -6.69 -15.79 29.60
N GLN A 73 -6.78 -16.95 28.93
CA GLN A 73 -8.09 -17.58 28.68
C GLN A 73 -8.79 -18.07 29.95
N VAL A 74 -8.05 -18.23 31.05
CA VAL A 74 -8.61 -18.59 32.35
C VAL A 74 -9.22 -17.37 33.07
N MET A 75 -8.94 -16.13 32.64
CA MET A 75 -9.33 -14.91 33.36
C MET A 75 -10.42 -14.04 32.70
N GLU A 76 -10.77 -14.24 31.42
CA GLU A 76 -11.73 -13.36 30.72
C GLU A 76 -13.14 -13.99 30.63
N ARG A 77 -13.94 -13.79 31.69
CA ARG A 77 -15.41 -13.73 31.61
C ARG A 77 -15.85 -12.39 32.19
N THR A 78 -16.82 -11.76 31.52
CA THR A 78 -17.56 -10.54 31.89
C THR A 78 -16.92 -9.18 31.55
N SER A 79 -17.44 -8.55 30.48
CA SER A 79 -17.93 -7.16 30.47
C SER A 79 -18.36 -6.80 29.04
N SER A 80 -19.65 -6.99 28.75
CA SER A 80 -20.30 -6.47 27.54
C SER A 80 -21.25 -5.36 27.96
N GLY A 81 -20.86 -4.12 27.71
CA GLY A 81 -21.72 -2.95 27.87
C GLY A 81 -21.09 -1.74 27.19
N GLU A 82 -21.89 -1.05 26.36
CA GLU A 82 -21.76 0.38 25.99
C GLU A 82 -20.92 0.87 24.80
N SER A 83 -20.33 0.05 23.93
CA SER A 83 -19.72 0.61 22.69
C SER A 83 -20.68 0.50 21.48
N GLY A 84 -21.02 1.62 20.83
CA GLY A 84 -21.82 1.69 19.58
C GLY A 84 -21.11 1.11 18.35
N ARG A 85 -20.36 0.02 18.54
CA ARG A 85 -19.48 -0.60 17.55
C ARG A 85 -20.10 -1.86 16.98
N ALA A 86 -19.85 -2.13 15.70
CA ALA A 86 -20.29 -3.37 15.07
C ALA A 86 -19.58 -4.61 15.66
N PRO A 87 -20.29 -5.75 15.75
CA PRO A 87 -19.68 -7.00 16.18
C PRO A 87 -18.57 -7.43 15.22
N SER A 88 -17.42 -7.78 15.79
CA SER A 88 -16.27 -8.25 15.03
C SER A 88 -16.39 -9.74 14.68
N PRO A 89 -15.88 -10.18 13.51
CA PRO A 89 -15.95 -11.59 13.14
C PRO A 89 -15.20 -12.49 14.12
N ARG A 90 -15.76 -13.68 14.40
CA ARG A 90 -15.08 -14.69 15.23
C ARG A 90 -13.82 -15.23 14.54
N GLN A 91 -12.72 -15.30 15.27
CA GLN A 91 -11.47 -15.89 14.80
C GLN A 91 -11.61 -17.40 14.60
N SER A 92 -11.12 -17.93 13.48
CA SER A 92 -11.05 -19.37 13.25
C SER A 92 -9.97 -20.01 14.13
N PHE A 93 -10.03 -21.34 14.28
CA PHE A 93 -9.01 -22.08 15.04
C PHE A 93 -7.58 -21.80 14.51
N LYS A 94 -7.37 -21.82 13.18
CA LYS A 94 -6.06 -21.56 12.57
C LYS A 94 -5.53 -20.15 12.86
N GLU A 95 -6.42 -19.17 12.91
CA GLU A 95 -6.08 -17.78 13.26
C GLU A 95 -5.68 -17.59 14.72
N ARG A 96 -5.99 -18.54 15.61
CA ARG A 96 -5.45 -18.53 16.97
C ARG A 96 -3.95 -18.86 17.01
N PHE A 97 -3.43 -19.51 15.96
CA PHE A 97 -2.04 -19.92 15.87
C PHE A 97 -1.24 -19.11 14.83
N LEU A 98 -1.89 -18.43 13.88
CA LEU A 98 -1.26 -17.64 12.81
C LEU A 98 -1.48 -16.14 13.01
N HIS A 99 -0.88 -15.29 12.18
CA HIS A 99 -1.12 -13.84 12.26
C HIS A 99 -2.60 -13.52 11.97
N THR A 100 -3.12 -12.53 12.68
CA THR A 100 -4.49 -12.02 12.52
C THR A 100 -4.46 -10.52 12.32
N LEU A 101 -5.42 -10.03 11.55
CA LEU A 101 -5.63 -8.61 11.35
C LEU A 101 -6.50 -8.04 12.48
N PRO A 102 -6.27 -6.77 12.87
CA PRO A 102 -7.13 -6.09 13.84
C PRO A 102 -8.56 -5.97 13.31
N SER A 103 -9.52 -5.95 14.24
CA SER A 103 -10.91 -5.69 13.89
C SER A 103 -11.17 -4.20 13.69
N TYR A 104 -12.09 -3.87 12.79
CA TYR A 104 -12.40 -2.48 12.47
C TYR A 104 -13.12 -1.74 13.59
N THR A 105 -12.93 -0.43 13.69
CA THR A 105 -13.42 0.38 14.82
C THR A 105 -14.73 1.11 14.57
N GLY A 106 -15.15 1.25 13.31
CA GLY A 106 -16.37 1.96 12.95
C GLY A 106 -17.68 1.26 13.34
N PRO A 107 -18.82 1.96 13.17
CA PRO A 107 -20.15 1.49 13.53
C PRO A 107 -20.67 0.33 12.65
N TYR A 108 -20.12 0.13 11.45
CA TYR A 108 -20.56 -0.92 10.54
C TYR A 108 -19.66 -2.15 10.55
N ALA A 109 -20.28 -3.31 10.38
CA ALA A 109 -19.55 -4.47 9.90
C ALA A 109 -19.10 -4.21 8.45
N VAL A 110 -18.12 -4.98 7.97
CA VAL A 110 -17.56 -4.76 6.63
C VAL A 110 -17.81 -5.97 5.74
N GLY A 111 -18.42 -5.72 4.59
CA GLY A 111 -18.58 -6.67 3.50
C GLY A 111 -17.40 -6.59 2.54
N PHE A 112 -17.17 -7.67 1.79
CA PHE A 112 -16.09 -7.79 0.82
C PHE A 112 -16.54 -8.62 -0.38
N PHE A 113 -16.30 -8.14 -1.58
CA PHE A 113 -16.35 -8.95 -2.80
C PHE A 113 -15.31 -8.47 -3.81
N ASP A 114 -15.01 -9.28 -4.81
CA ASP A 114 -14.07 -8.95 -5.87
C ASP A 114 -14.66 -9.19 -7.26
N MET A 115 -14.33 -8.28 -8.17
CA MET A 115 -14.81 -8.26 -9.54
C MET A 115 -13.64 -8.21 -10.50
N GLU A 116 -13.71 -9.00 -11.56
CA GLU A 116 -12.81 -8.89 -12.70
C GLU A 116 -13.64 -8.82 -13.97
N LEU A 117 -13.50 -7.74 -14.74
CA LEU A 117 -14.26 -7.57 -15.97
C LEU A 117 -13.32 -7.28 -17.14
N PRO A 118 -13.62 -7.76 -18.36
CA PRO A 118 -12.92 -7.32 -19.55
C PRO A 118 -13.01 -5.80 -19.71
N ALA A 119 -11.87 -5.16 -19.98
CA ALA A 119 -11.81 -3.75 -20.32
C ALA A 119 -12.64 -3.47 -21.58
N ARG A 120 -13.26 -2.28 -21.68
CA ARG A 120 -14.04 -1.93 -22.89
C ARG A 120 -13.18 -1.84 -24.13
N VAL A 121 -11.99 -1.26 -23.97
CA VAL A 121 -11.02 -1.07 -25.06
C VAL A 121 -9.69 -1.71 -24.64
N PRO A 122 -9.53 -3.02 -24.86
CA PRO A 122 -8.27 -3.69 -24.59
C PRO A 122 -7.15 -3.10 -25.46
N ARG A 123 -6.08 -2.59 -24.84
CA ARG A 123 -5.00 -1.89 -25.56
C ARG A 123 -3.68 -1.87 -24.79
N PRO A 124 -2.54 -1.73 -25.50
CA PRO A 124 -1.27 -1.39 -24.87
C PRO A 124 -1.24 0.07 -24.41
N PHE A 125 -0.45 0.35 -23.37
CA PHE A 125 -0.27 1.70 -22.80
C PHE A 125 1.13 2.29 -23.02
N SER A 126 2.04 1.54 -23.60
CA SER A 126 3.35 2.06 -23.99
C SER A 126 3.94 1.29 -25.15
N HIS A 127 4.99 1.85 -25.73
CA HIS A 127 5.82 1.17 -26.71
C HIS A 127 6.84 0.20 -26.05
N ILE A 128 6.90 0.16 -24.71
CA ILE A 128 7.78 -0.73 -23.96
C ILE A 128 7.37 -2.18 -24.24
N LYS A 129 8.31 -2.94 -24.81
CA LYS A 129 8.13 -4.34 -25.16
C LYS A 129 9.05 -5.26 -24.37
N ARG A 130 8.58 -6.47 -24.07
CA ARG A 130 9.37 -7.60 -23.57
C ARG A 130 9.07 -8.80 -24.44
N ASN A 131 10.11 -9.46 -24.94
CA ASN A 131 9.96 -10.58 -25.88
C ASN A 131 9.04 -10.21 -27.07
N HIS A 132 9.28 -9.03 -27.66
CA HIS A 132 8.51 -8.44 -28.77
C HIS A 132 7.02 -8.14 -28.49
N GLU A 133 6.52 -8.36 -27.28
CA GLU A 133 5.16 -8.02 -26.87
C GLU A 133 5.09 -6.77 -25.98
N HIS A 134 3.98 -6.03 -26.07
CA HIS A 134 3.75 -4.89 -25.17
C HIS A 134 3.71 -5.34 -23.70
N ALA A 135 4.57 -4.71 -22.90
CA ALA A 135 4.75 -5.03 -21.49
C ALA A 135 3.57 -4.53 -20.64
N LEU A 136 3.00 -3.38 -21.00
CA LEU A 136 1.86 -2.74 -20.34
C LEU A 136 0.62 -2.86 -21.23
N LYS A 137 -0.30 -3.76 -20.86
CA LYS A 137 -1.52 -4.04 -21.63
C LYS A 137 -2.71 -4.19 -20.69
N LEU A 138 -3.76 -3.44 -20.94
CA LEU A 138 -5.01 -3.53 -20.19
C LEU A 138 -5.98 -4.46 -20.93
N ASP A 139 -6.19 -5.66 -20.41
CA ASP A 139 -7.19 -6.61 -20.92
C ASP A 139 -8.39 -6.75 -19.99
N THR A 140 -8.16 -6.75 -18.67
CA THR A 140 -9.21 -6.79 -17.64
C THR A 140 -8.92 -5.77 -16.55
N VAL A 141 -9.97 -5.25 -15.93
CA VAL A 141 -9.90 -4.50 -14.69
C VAL A 141 -10.25 -5.43 -13.53
N LEU A 142 -9.50 -5.36 -12.43
CA LEU A 142 -9.75 -6.13 -11.22
C LEU A 142 -9.69 -5.21 -10.01
N PHE A 143 -10.68 -5.33 -9.14
CA PHE A 143 -10.73 -4.62 -7.87
C PHE A 143 -11.52 -5.41 -6.82
N SER A 144 -11.32 -5.03 -5.58
CA SER A 144 -12.10 -5.50 -4.43
C SER A 144 -12.90 -4.35 -3.84
N VAL A 145 -14.14 -4.61 -3.45
CA VAL A 145 -15.02 -3.64 -2.82
C VAL A 145 -15.15 -4.00 -1.34
N TYR A 146 -14.73 -3.07 -0.48
CA TYR A 146 -15.00 -3.07 0.95
C TYR A 146 -16.19 -2.14 1.17
N HIS A 147 -17.24 -2.59 1.83
CA HIS A 147 -18.44 -1.77 2.01
C HIS A 147 -19.07 -1.94 3.39
N PRO A 148 -19.87 -0.98 3.86
CA PRO A 148 -20.65 -1.13 5.08
C PRO A 148 -21.64 -2.30 4.89
N ALA A 149 -21.67 -3.24 5.83
CA ALA A 149 -22.47 -4.44 5.72
C ALA A 149 -23.60 -4.51 6.74
N ASP A 150 -24.73 -5.03 6.29
CA ASP A 150 -25.81 -5.51 7.14
C ASP A 150 -25.61 -7.00 7.43
N LEU A 151 -25.41 -7.36 8.70
CA LEU A 151 -25.24 -8.76 9.10
C LEU A 151 -26.55 -9.40 9.57
N GLY A 152 -27.66 -8.65 9.57
CA GLY A 152 -28.95 -9.08 10.09
C GLY A 152 -28.94 -9.39 11.60
N PRO A 153 -30.09 -9.85 12.14
CA PRO A 153 -30.23 -10.17 13.56
C PRO A 153 -29.35 -11.36 14.01
N ASP A 154 -29.00 -12.26 13.10
CA ASP A 154 -28.15 -13.44 13.33
C ASP A 154 -26.66 -13.19 13.03
N GLN A 155 -26.14 -11.98 13.30
CA GLN A 155 -24.71 -11.59 13.25
C GLN A 155 -23.81 -12.40 12.30
N GLY A 156 -24.16 -12.49 11.01
CA GLY A 156 -23.33 -13.12 9.98
C GLY A 156 -23.05 -14.62 10.16
N LYS A 157 -23.85 -15.37 10.92
CA LYS A 157 -23.74 -16.83 10.99
C LYS A 157 -23.81 -17.43 9.59
N GLY A 158 -22.79 -18.20 9.21
CA GLY A 158 -22.68 -18.84 7.90
C GLY A 158 -21.97 -18.01 6.82
N LEU A 159 -21.68 -16.73 7.05
CA LEU A 159 -20.90 -15.91 6.11
C LEU A 159 -19.40 -16.23 6.22
N ALA A 160 -18.78 -16.50 5.07
CA ALA A 160 -17.35 -16.81 5.00
C ALA A 160 -16.51 -15.53 4.98
N ARG A 161 -15.35 -15.53 5.64
CA ARG A 161 -14.38 -14.43 5.54
C ARG A 161 -13.44 -14.54 4.36
N ALA A 162 -13.12 -13.39 3.76
CA ALA A 162 -12.15 -13.27 2.69
C ALA A 162 -10.73 -13.59 3.18
N GLY A 163 -9.89 -14.11 2.27
CA GLY A 163 -8.48 -14.36 2.59
C GLY A 163 -7.68 -13.08 2.39
N TRP A 164 -6.69 -12.84 3.25
CA TRP A 164 -5.79 -11.71 3.10
C TRP A 164 -4.86 -11.88 1.89
N LEU A 165 -4.21 -13.03 1.76
CA LEU A 165 -3.32 -13.30 0.63
C LEU A 165 -4.14 -13.69 -0.62
N PRO A 166 -3.96 -13.01 -1.77
CA PRO A 166 -4.62 -13.37 -3.02
C PRO A 166 -4.38 -14.82 -3.42
N SER A 167 -5.39 -15.41 -4.06
CA SER A 167 -5.26 -16.74 -4.67
C SER A 167 -4.70 -16.64 -6.09
N PRO A 168 -3.90 -17.63 -6.55
CA PRO A 168 -3.37 -18.75 -5.78
C PRO A 168 -2.24 -18.32 -4.83
N ARG A 169 -2.27 -18.83 -3.59
CA ARG A 169 -1.44 -18.31 -2.49
C ARG A 169 0.05 -18.50 -2.69
N ILE A 170 0.49 -19.72 -2.98
CA ILE A 170 1.92 -20.04 -3.18
C ILE A 170 2.51 -19.25 -4.35
N PRO A 171 1.87 -19.20 -5.54
CA PRO A 171 2.35 -18.32 -6.59
C PRO A 171 2.37 -16.84 -6.16
N THR A 172 1.41 -16.38 -5.38
CA THR A 172 1.42 -14.99 -4.89
C THR A 172 2.61 -14.72 -3.95
N THR A 173 2.98 -15.68 -3.07
CA THR A 173 4.19 -15.54 -2.24
C THR A 173 5.47 -15.52 -3.08
N GLN A 174 5.52 -16.27 -4.17
CA GLN A 174 6.64 -16.20 -5.13
C GLN A 174 6.71 -14.83 -5.84
N GLY A 175 5.57 -14.18 -6.06
CA GLY A 175 5.52 -12.80 -6.55
C GLY A 175 6.18 -11.82 -5.58
N TYR A 176 5.89 -11.94 -4.29
CA TYR A 176 6.59 -11.17 -3.25
C TYR A 176 8.09 -11.49 -3.21
N ALA A 177 8.47 -12.76 -3.37
CA ALA A 177 9.87 -13.14 -3.43
C ALA A 177 10.61 -12.48 -4.61
N LYS A 178 9.98 -12.47 -5.80
CA LYS A 178 10.48 -11.77 -6.98
C LYS A 178 10.59 -10.25 -6.75
N PHE A 179 9.56 -9.62 -6.18
CA PHE A 179 9.58 -8.20 -5.86
C PHE A 179 10.71 -7.83 -4.89
N LEU A 180 10.92 -8.64 -3.84
CA LEU A 180 11.97 -8.43 -2.86
C LEU A 180 13.36 -8.86 -3.36
N ASN A 181 13.44 -9.50 -4.53
CA ASN A 181 14.65 -10.10 -5.06
C ASN A 181 15.30 -11.12 -4.10
N ILE A 182 14.47 -11.99 -3.49
CA ILE A 182 14.88 -13.04 -2.53
C ILE A 182 14.44 -14.40 -3.08
N PRO A 183 15.16 -15.50 -2.80
CA PRO A 183 14.74 -16.84 -3.19
C PRO A 183 13.29 -17.18 -2.78
N ARG A 184 12.60 -17.91 -3.66
CA ARG A 184 11.16 -18.22 -3.53
C ARG A 184 10.83 -19.01 -2.26
N PHE A 185 11.68 -19.97 -1.90
CA PHE A 185 11.39 -20.91 -0.81
C PHE A 185 11.35 -20.24 0.56
N PRO A 186 12.36 -19.47 1.01
CA PRO A 186 12.32 -18.77 2.31
C PRO A 186 11.10 -17.86 2.47
N VAL A 187 10.78 -17.05 1.46
CA VAL A 187 9.62 -16.14 1.49
C VAL A 187 8.32 -16.93 1.55
N THR A 188 8.19 -17.98 0.73
CA THR A 188 7.00 -18.83 0.72
C THR A 188 6.82 -19.57 2.04
N ALA A 189 7.88 -20.15 2.60
CA ALA A 189 7.84 -20.83 3.89
C ALA A 189 7.48 -19.85 5.03
N TYR A 190 8.09 -18.66 5.04
CA TYR A 190 7.80 -17.65 6.05
C TYR A 190 6.33 -17.19 5.98
N ILE A 191 5.81 -16.87 4.79
CA ILE A 191 4.40 -16.47 4.63
C ILE A 191 3.46 -17.64 4.94
N ALA A 192 3.79 -18.88 4.54
CA ALA A 192 3.01 -20.07 4.87
C ALA A 192 2.84 -20.28 6.38
N CYS A 193 3.94 -20.12 7.13
CA CYS A 193 3.98 -20.28 8.58
C CYS A 193 3.41 -19.08 9.35
N THR A 194 3.08 -17.96 8.68
CA THR A 194 2.65 -16.72 9.35
C THR A 194 1.28 -16.22 8.90
N SER A 195 1.10 -15.89 7.62
CA SER A 195 -0.06 -15.09 7.15
C SER A 195 -0.81 -15.66 5.95
N MET A 196 -0.33 -16.74 5.35
CA MET A 196 -0.94 -17.34 4.16
C MET A 196 -2.43 -17.67 4.33
N PHE A 197 -2.85 -18.05 5.54
CA PHE A 197 -4.22 -18.41 5.86
C PHE A 197 -4.97 -17.31 6.63
N THR A 198 -4.36 -16.15 6.84
CA THR A 198 -4.99 -15.02 7.51
C THR A 198 -6.24 -14.60 6.76
N LYS A 199 -7.29 -14.29 7.51
CA LYS A 199 -8.55 -13.79 6.97
C LYS A 199 -8.66 -12.30 7.19
N LEU A 200 -9.28 -11.63 6.23
CA LEU A 200 -9.70 -10.25 6.39
C LEU A 200 -10.77 -10.17 7.48
N PRO A 201 -10.84 -9.10 8.28
CA PRO A 201 -11.96 -8.82 9.19
C PRO A 201 -13.24 -8.41 8.43
N ALA A 202 -13.47 -8.96 7.23
CA ALA A 202 -14.58 -8.63 6.34
C ALA A 202 -15.28 -9.90 5.84
N PHE A 203 -16.60 -9.81 5.69
CA PHE A 203 -17.48 -10.90 5.31
C PHE A 203 -17.68 -10.94 3.79
N ARG A 204 -17.45 -12.10 3.16
CA ARG A 204 -17.65 -12.26 1.72
C ARG A 204 -19.13 -12.12 1.38
N ASN A 205 -19.42 -11.30 0.38
CA ASN A 205 -20.73 -11.16 -0.24
C ASN A 205 -21.84 -10.83 0.78
N ALA A 206 -21.50 -10.13 1.87
CA ALA A 206 -22.49 -9.61 2.82
C ALA A 206 -23.32 -8.52 2.14
N GLN A 207 -24.57 -8.31 2.57
CA GLN A 207 -25.42 -7.28 1.97
C GLN A 207 -24.93 -5.88 2.36
N LEU A 208 -25.15 -4.93 1.46
CA LEU A 208 -24.88 -3.51 1.72
C LEU A 208 -25.79 -3.02 2.85
N ALA A 209 -25.23 -2.27 3.80
CA ALA A 209 -25.98 -1.79 4.97
C ALA A 209 -27.23 -1.00 4.54
N SER A 210 -28.38 -1.36 5.11
CA SER A 210 -29.68 -0.71 4.82
C SER A 210 -30.05 0.36 5.86
N HIS A 211 -29.32 0.41 6.98
CA HIS A 211 -29.60 1.23 8.15
C HIS A 211 -28.55 2.33 8.34
N TRP A 212 -28.97 3.45 8.93
CA TRP A 212 -28.09 4.51 9.41
C TRP A 212 -27.39 4.09 10.71
N PRO A 213 -26.19 4.61 11.02
CA PRO A 213 -25.62 4.46 12.36
C PRO A 213 -26.57 5.04 13.40
N ARG A 214 -26.58 4.43 14.60
CA ARG A 214 -27.42 4.87 15.71
C ARG A 214 -27.22 6.36 16.02
N GLY A 215 -28.31 7.12 16.14
CA GLY A 215 -28.28 8.56 16.39
C GLY A 215 -28.04 9.43 15.16
N THR A 216 -28.05 8.85 13.96
CA THR A 216 -27.87 9.56 12.69
C THR A 216 -29.03 9.33 11.70
N GLU A 217 -30.14 8.81 12.21
CA GLU A 217 -31.28 8.34 11.42
C GLU A 217 -31.87 9.46 10.57
N ARG A 218 -32.17 9.12 9.30
CA ARG A 218 -32.84 9.98 8.33
C ARG A 218 -33.90 9.19 7.56
N PRO A 219 -34.89 9.86 6.95
CA PRO A 219 -35.82 9.20 6.04
C PRO A 219 -35.06 8.51 4.89
N GLY A 220 -35.47 7.28 4.57
CA GLY A 220 -34.89 6.48 3.49
C GLY A 220 -33.58 5.76 3.84
N GLN A 221 -33.06 5.02 2.87
CA GLN A 221 -31.82 4.27 3.01
C GLN A 221 -30.58 5.15 2.85
N PRO A 222 -29.46 4.83 3.52
CA PRO A 222 -28.22 5.59 3.41
C PRO A 222 -27.60 5.46 2.02
N ARG A 223 -27.09 6.57 1.47
CA ARG A 223 -26.18 6.56 0.31
C ARG A 223 -24.75 6.73 0.81
N PHE A 224 -23.79 6.05 0.18
CA PHE A 224 -22.42 5.95 0.69
C PHE A 224 -21.43 6.70 -0.20
N PRO A 225 -20.54 7.54 0.38
CA PRO A 225 -19.38 8.08 -0.34
C PRO A 225 -18.46 6.97 -0.83
N VAL A 226 -17.80 7.22 -1.96
CA VAL A 226 -16.89 6.26 -2.60
C VAL A 226 -15.44 6.73 -2.47
N VAL A 227 -14.56 5.80 -2.12
CA VAL A 227 -13.10 5.95 -2.17
C VAL A 227 -12.53 4.94 -3.16
N ILE A 228 -11.78 5.38 -4.16
CA ILE A 228 -10.98 4.47 -4.99
C ILE A 228 -9.56 4.43 -4.43
N PHE A 229 -9.08 3.24 -4.10
CA PHE A 229 -7.78 3.02 -3.47
C PHE A 229 -6.78 2.39 -4.44
N SER A 230 -5.62 3.04 -4.61
CA SER A 230 -4.50 2.57 -5.45
C SER A 230 -3.31 2.11 -4.61
N HIS A 231 -2.83 0.88 -4.84
CA HIS A 231 -1.70 0.32 -4.08
C HIS A 231 -0.33 0.82 -4.56
N GLY A 232 0.65 0.77 -3.66
CA GLY A 232 2.08 0.99 -3.99
C GLY A 232 2.74 -0.17 -4.73
N LEU A 233 4.03 -0.03 -5.04
CA LEU A 233 4.84 -1.10 -5.65
C LEU A 233 4.89 -2.34 -4.75
N GLY A 234 4.81 -3.53 -5.34
CA GLY A 234 4.70 -4.80 -4.61
C GLY A 234 3.38 -4.97 -3.85
N GLY A 235 2.47 -3.99 -3.90
CA GLY A 235 1.17 -4.04 -3.24
C GLY A 235 0.17 -4.96 -3.94
N SER A 236 -1.01 -5.05 -3.33
CA SER A 236 -2.18 -5.69 -3.94
C SER A 236 -3.48 -5.12 -3.37
N ARG A 237 -4.62 -5.45 -3.99
CA ARG A 237 -5.97 -5.04 -3.55
C ARG A 237 -6.34 -5.44 -2.12
N THR A 238 -5.60 -6.38 -1.52
CA THR A 238 -5.84 -6.88 -0.15
C THR A 238 -4.70 -6.59 0.83
N ALA A 239 -3.63 -5.89 0.42
CA ALA A 239 -2.49 -5.55 1.28
C ALA A 239 -2.72 -4.29 2.16
N TYR A 240 -3.88 -3.65 2.01
CA TYR A 240 -4.28 -2.41 2.69
C TYR A 240 -5.65 -2.58 3.37
N SER A 241 -6.02 -3.81 3.72
CA SER A 241 -7.34 -4.11 4.25
C SER A 241 -7.64 -3.42 5.58
N ALA A 242 -6.62 -3.13 6.39
CA ALA A 242 -6.78 -2.33 7.60
C ALA A 242 -7.22 -0.90 7.28
N VAL A 243 -6.69 -0.28 6.22
CA VAL A 243 -7.10 1.07 5.80
C VAL A 243 -8.46 1.03 5.10
N CYS A 244 -8.61 0.19 4.08
CA CYS A 244 -9.85 0.10 3.29
C CYS A 244 -11.04 -0.37 4.13
N GLY A 245 -10.81 -1.31 5.05
CA GLY A 245 -11.84 -1.83 5.93
C GLY A 245 -12.23 -0.88 7.05
N GLU A 246 -11.29 -0.11 7.63
CA GLU A 246 -11.63 0.94 8.60
C GLU A 246 -12.51 2.00 7.94
N LEU A 247 -12.13 2.54 6.78
CA LEU A 247 -12.98 3.47 6.02
C LEU A 247 -14.37 2.88 5.74
N ALA A 248 -14.43 1.61 5.31
CA ALA A 248 -15.71 0.95 5.08
C ALA A 248 -16.56 0.82 6.36
N SER A 249 -15.94 0.54 7.50
CA SER A 249 -16.63 0.48 8.80
C SER A 249 -17.21 1.84 9.22
N PHE A 250 -16.65 2.95 8.73
CA PHE A 250 -17.13 4.32 8.94
C PHE A 250 -18.17 4.79 7.91
N GLY A 251 -18.63 3.91 7.01
CA GLY A 251 -19.70 4.24 6.05
C GLY A 251 -19.22 4.64 4.66
N PHE A 252 -18.02 4.22 4.25
CA PHE A 252 -17.54 4.42 2.88
C PHE A 252 -17.63 3.13 2.07
N VAL A 253 -17.88 3.24 0.76
CA VAL A 253 -17.61 2.14 -0.17
C VAL A 253 -16.20 2.34 -0.73
N VAL A 254 -15.28 1.43 -0.41
CA VAL A 254 -13.87 1.52 -0.80
C VAL A 254 -13.55 0.50 -1.88
N VAL A 255 -13.05 0.97 -3.01
CA VAL A 255 -12.74 0.19 -4.21
C VAL A 255 -11.23 0.07 -4.32
N ALA A 256 -10.69 -1.03 -3.80
CA ALA A 256 -9.25 -1.31 -3.83
C ALA A 256 -8.85 -1.95 -5.17
N MET A 257 -8.08 -1.21 -5.95
CA MET A 257 -7.62 -1.63 -7.27
C MET A 257 -6.57 -2.75 -7.17
N GLU A 258 -6.54 -3.65 -8.16
CA GLU A 258 -5.41 -4.52 -8.44
C GLU A 258 -4.84 -4.15 -9.80
N HIS A 259 -3.72 -3.44 -9.82
CA HIS A 259 -3.17 -2.90 -11.05
C HIS A 259 -2.49 -4.01 -11.88
N ARG A 260 -2.75 -4.03 -13.20
CA ARG A 260 -2.20 -4.99 -14.19
C ARG A 260 -0.96 -4.47 -14.91
N ASP A 261 -0.45 -3.35 -14.46
CA ASP A 261 0.70 -2.60 -14.99
C ASP A 261 2.07 -3.20 -14.58
N GLY A 262 2.10 -4.36 -13.93
CA GLY A 262 3.33 -4.97 -13.43
C GLY A 262 3.93 -4.25 -12.22
N SER A 263 3.16 -3.41 -11.51
CA SER A 263 3.60 -2.74 -10.29
C SER A 263 3.30 -3.55 -9.02
N GLY A 264 2.30 -4.44 -9.04
CA GLY A 264 1.97 -5.33 -7.92
C GLY A 264 2.96 -6.49 -7.80
N ALA A 265 2.94 -7.19 -6.66
CA ALA A 265 3.82 -8.35 -6.45
C ALA A 265 3.57 -9.46 -7.49
N ARG A 266 2.30 -9.80 -7.70
CA ARG A 266 1.82 -10.70 -8.76
C ARG A 266 0.32 -10.56 -8.93
N THR A 267 -0.15 -10.65 -10.16
CA THR A 267 -1.58 -10.66 -10.48
C THR A 267 -1.89 -11.53 -11.69
N TYR A 268 -3.17 -11.91 -11.86
CA TYR A 268 -3.62 -12.82 -12.91
C TYR A 268 -4.77 -12.26 -13.73
N VAL A 269 -4.64 -12.28 -15.04
CA VAL A 269 -5.63 -11.79 -15.99
C VAL A 269 -6.35 -12.98 -16.62
N ASN A 270 -7.64 -13.12 -16.34
CA ASN A 270 -8.50 -14.14 -16.95
C ASN A 270 -8.91 -13.72 -18.37
N LYS A 271 -8.99 -14.67 -19.32
CA LYS A 271 -9.45 -14.46 -20.70
C LYS A 271 -10.91 -14.92 -20.87
N LYS A 272 -11.66 -14.28 -21.78
CA LYS A 272 -13.04 -14.67 -22.11
C LYS A 272 -13.04 -15.68 -23.27
N GLY A 273 -13.30 -16.96 -22.99
CA GLY A 273 -13.37 -18.00 -24.01
C GLY A 273 -12.01 -18.33 -24.65
N ALA A 274 -11.82 -19.57 -25.06
CA ALA A 274 -10.57 -20.10 -25.57
C ALA A 274 -10.14 -19.40 -26.88
N SER A 275 -9.40 -18.29 -26.79
CA SER A 275 -8.76 -17.56 -27.91
C SER A 275 -7.24 -17.74 -27.90
N ARG A 276 -6.63 -17.79 -29.09
CA ARG A 276 -5.38 -18.48 -29.46
C ARG A 276 -4.19 -18.20 -28.53
N ASP A 277 -3.39 -19.25 -28.32
CA ASP A 277 -2.17 -19.23 -27.51
C ASP A 277 -1.23 -18.08 -27.89
N LEU A 278 -0.76 -17.38 -26.87
CA LEU A 278 0.56 -16.72 -26.87
C LEU A 278 1.51 -17.46 -25.91
N ASP A 279 1.23 -18.74 -25.62
CA ASP A 279 2.01 -19.57 -24.69
C ASP A 279 3.06 -20.46 -25.41
N SER A 280 3.57 -20.03 -26.57
CA SER A 280 4.72 -20.67 -27.23
C SER A 280 5.96 -19.79 -27.36
N GLN A 281 5.98 -18.60 -26.75
CA GLN A 281 7.21 -17.82 -26.60
C GLN A 281 7.32 -17.28 -25.18
N SER A 282 7.94 -18.05 -24.29
CA SER A 282 8.65 -17.51 -23.11
C SER A 282 7.93 -16.38 -22.34
N LEU A 283 6.65 -16.58 -21.99
CA LEU A 283 5.86 -15.64 -21.16
C LEU A 283 6.08 -15.80 -19.66
N ASP A 284 7.27 -16.24 -19.26
CA ASP A 284 7.82 -15.75 -18.01
C ASP A 284 8.35 -14.34 -18.29
N ARG A 285 7.60 -13.30 -17.92
CA ARG A 285 8.12 -11.91 -17.93
C ARG A 285 9.14 -11.68 -16.79
N SER A 286 9.81 -12.76 -16.35
CA SER A 286 10.95 -12.82 -15.43
C SER A 286 12.18 -13.22 -16.24
N TYR A 287 13.32 -12.60 -15.93
CA TYR A 287 14.59 -13.28 -16.07
C TYR A 287 14.60 -14.40 -15.01
N ASP A 288 14.29 -15.63 -15.41
CA ASP A 288 14.62 -16.83 -14.64
C ASP A 288 15.37 -17.73 -15.60
N ALA A 289 16.67 -17.47 -15.76
CA ALA A 289 17.60 -18.46 -16.26
C ALA A 289 18.01 -19.32 -15.04
N PRO A 290 17.73 -20.63 -15.02
CA PRO A 290 18.53 -21.54 -14.21
C PRO A 290 19.95 -21.55 -14.78
N GLN A 291 20.95 -21.52 -13.91
CA GLN A 291 22.31 -21.88 -14.27
C GLN A 291 22.27 -23.27 -14.93
N GLN A 292 22.87 -23.37 -16.12
CA GLN A 292 23.05 -24.63 -16.83
C GLN A 292 23.91 -25.54 -15.95
N GLU A 293 23.29 -26.53 -15.32
CA GLU A 293 23.97 -27.82 -15.12
C GLU A 293 24.08 -28.44 -16.53
N GLU A 294 25.28 -28.92 -16.87
CA GLU A 294 25.57 -29.54 -18.17
C GLU A 294 24.79 -30.86 -18.31
N GLU A 295 23.51 -30.79 -18.70
CA GLU A 295 22.75 -31.94 -19.20
C GLU A 295 23.25 -32.29 -20.62
N GLY A 296 23.60 -33.55 -20.85
CA GLY A 296 24.08 -34.05 -22.14
C GLY A 296 23.04 -33.93 -23.26
N GLU A 297 23.49 -33.82 -24.51
CA GLU A 297 22.63 -33.59 -25.69
C GLU A 297 21.51 -34.65 -25.84
N ASP A 298 21.75 -35.88 -25.38
CA ASP A 298 20.79 -36.98 -25.47
C ASP A 298 19.61 -36.84 -24.47
N GLU A 299 19.85 -36.36 -23.24
CA GLU A 299 18.78 -36.13 -22.25
C GLU A 299 17.89 -34.94 -22.64
N ARG A 300 18.47 -33.95 -23.34
CA ARG A 300 17.74 -32.80 -23.88
C ARG A 300 16.81 -33.21 -25.02
N ALA A 301 17.23 -34.17 -25.85
CA ALA A 301 16.41 -34.71 -26.92
C ALA A 301 15.23 -35.54 -26.36
N GLU A 302 15.47 -36.42 -25.39
CA GLU A 302 14.42 -37.21 -24.74
C GLU A 302 13.39 -36.33 -24.00
N ARG A 303 13.84 -35.26 -23.34
CA ARG A 303 12.94 -34.32 -22.66
C ARG A 303 12.10 -33.50 -23.65
N ALA A 304 12.68 -33.08 -24.77
CA ALA A 304 11.96 -32.39 -25.83
C ALA A 304 10.90 -33.29 -26.50
N GLU A 305 11.22 -34.57 -26.65
CA GLU A 305 10.30 -35.56 -27.20
C GLU A 305 9.18 -35.89 -26.20
N ALA A 306 9.48 -36.03 -24.91
CA ALA A 306 8.50 -36.21 -23.84
C ALA A 306 7.57 -34.99 -23.63
N GLU A 307 8.06 -33.77 -23.86
CA GLU A 307 7.24 -32.54 -23.83
C GLU A 307 6.36 -32.38 -25.06
N SER A 308 6.76 -32.92 -26.21
CA SER A 308 5.97 -32.88 -27.45
C SER A 308 4.70 -33.76 -27.38
N HIS A 309 4.71 -34.79 -26.52
CA HIS A 309 3.62 -35.77 -26.40
C HIS A 309 2.63 -35.47 -25.25
N ARG A 310 2.85 -34.40 -24.46
CA ARG A 310 1.86 -33.95 -23.47
C ARG A 310 0.83 -33.01 -24.14
N PRO A 311 -0.48 -33.27 -24.02
CA PRO A 311 -1.48 -32.30 -24.46
C PRO A 311 -1.27 -30.99 -23.68
N LYS A 312 -0.85 -29.92 -24.36
CA LYS A 312 -0.72 -28.58 -23.76
C LYS A 312 -2.12 -28.13 -23.36
N HIS A 313 -2.46 -28.31 -22.09
CA HIS A 313 -3.66 -27.75 -21.49
C HIS A 313 -3.60 -26.23 -21.65
N ARG A 314 -4.38 -25.72 -22.61
CA ARG A 314 -4.57 -24.30 -22.88
C ARG A 314 -5.04 -23.60 -21.61
N ARG A 315 -4.27 -22.63 -21.11
CA ARG A 315 -4.63 -21.87 -19.90
C ARG A 315 -5.47 -20.66 -20.30
N ASP A 316 -6.66 -20.53 -19.72
CA ASP A 316 -7.58 -19.40 -19.97
C ASP A 316 -7.19 -18.12 -19.20
N TYR A 317 -5.92 -17.94 -18.86
CA TYR A 317 -5.40 -16.78 -18.13
C TYR A 317 -3.92 -16.56 -18.41
N TYR A 318 -3.39 -15.38 -18.05
CA TYR A 318 -1.96 -15.12 -17.97
C TYR A 318 -1.57 -14.44 -16.65
N LYS A 319 -0.28 -14.50 -16.32
CA LYS A 319 0.31 -13.96 -15.09
C LYS A 319 1.02 -12.64 -15.41
N VAL A 320 0.86 -11.66 -14.54
CA VAL A 320 1.64 -10.42 -14.55
C VAL A 320 2.41 -10.34 -13.24
N ASP A 321 3.74 -10.31 -13.33
CA ASP A 321 4.66 -10.17 -12.21
C ASP A 321 5.17 -8.74 -12.07
N TYR A 322 5.77 -8.45 -10.92
CA TYR A 322 6.49 -7.20 -10.72
C TYR A 322 7.53 -6.97 -11.84
N MET A 323 7.47 -5.76 -12.40
CA MET A 323 8.29 -5.32 -13.52
C MET A 323 9.37 -4.37 -13.03
N PHE A 324 10.62 -4.85 -13.05
CA PHE A 324 11.79 -4.01 -12.83
C PHE A 324 12.10 -3.17 -14.08
N PRO A 325 12.46 -1.89 -13.95
CA PRO A 325 12.98 -1.11 -15.06
C PRO A 325 14.21 -1.76 -15.69
N LYS A 326 14.36 -1.65 -17.01
CA LYS A 326 15.48 -2.25 -17.73
C LYS A 326 16.76 -1.50 -17.35
N ASP A 327 17.79 -2.24 -16.93
CA ASP A 327 19.08 -1.69 -16.48
C ASP A 327 18.95 -0.69 -15.30
N ASN A 328 17.80 -0.61 -14.63
CA ASN A 328 17.57 0.31 -13.51
C ASN A 328 16.69 -0.33 -12.42
N ALA A 329 17.08 -1.53 -11.96
CA ALA A 329 16.29 -2.28 -10.97
C ALA A 329 16.16 -1.60 -9.59
N GLN A 330 16.99 -0.59 -9.32
CA GLN A 330 17.00 0.19 -8.07
C GLN A 330 16.36 1.58 -8.23
N ASP A 331 15.47 1.77 -9.20
CA ASP A 331 14.82 3.07 -9.49
C ASP A 331 14.02 3.67 -8.32
N THR A 332 13.70 2.86 -7.31
CA THR A 332 13.02 3.29 -6.07
C THR A 332 13.98 3.71 -4.95
N SER A 333 15.30 3.54 -5.14
CA SER A 333 16.30 3.83 -4.11
C SER A 333 16.62 5.33 -4.06
N PRO A 334 16.65 5.95 -2.86
CA PRO A 334 17.06 7.34 -2.68
C PRO A 334 18.46 7.67 -3.21
N HIS A 335 19.34 6.66 -3.35
CA HIS A 335 20.74 6.82 -3.76
C HIS A 335 21.00 6.34 -5.18
N ASN A 336 19.96 6.10 -5.97
CA ASN A 336 20.14 5.60 -7.31
C ASN A 336 20.70 6.68 -8.24
N ALA A 337 21.91 6.47 -8.77
CA ALA A 337 22.56 7.41 -9.68
C ALA A 337 21.79 7.63 -10.99
N ARG A 338 20.95 6.66 -11.41
CA ARG A 338 20.12 6.77 -12.62
C ARG A 338 18.77 7.43 -12.38
N GLY A 339 18.43 7.73 -11.12
CA GLY A 339 17.12 8.27 -10.75
C GLY A 339 15.95 7.32 -11.05
N VAL A 340 14.75 7.88 -11.05
CA VAL A 340 13.51 7.13 -11.35
C VAL A 340 13.37 6.90 -12.85
N ASP A 341 12.95 5.71 -13.26
CA ASP A 341 12.58 5.43 -14.66
C ASP A 341 11.22 6.08 -14.97
N THR A 342 11.25 7.34 -15.40
CA THR A 342 10.04 8.13 -15.64
C THR A 342 9.20 7.61 -16.80
N GLU A 343 9.81 6.91 -17.76
CA GLU A 343 9.11 6.32 -18.91
C GLU A 343 8.23 5.15 -18.46
N LEU A 344 8.81 4.18 -17.77
CA LEU A 344 8.06 3.03 -17.25
C LEU A 344 7.04 3.48 -16.21
N ARG A 345 7.45 4.33 -15.24
CA ARG A 345 6.54 4.77 -14.17
C ARG A 345 5.42 5.66 -14.70
N GLY A 346 5.68 6.52 -15.68
CA GLY A 346 4.65 7.31 -16.37
C GLY A 346 3.63 6.41 -17.07
N ALA A 347 4.10 5.47 -17.90
CA ALA A 347 3.22 4.54 -18.60
C ALA A 347 2.41 3.63 -17.67
N GLN A 348 3.00 3.22 -16.53
CA GLN A 348 2.29 2.50 -15.48
C GLN A 348 1.17 3.36 -14.90
N ILE A 349 1.42 4.63 -14.56
CA ILE A 349 0.40 5.55 -14.06
C ILE A 349 -0.73 5.74 -15.10
N ASP A 350 -0.41 5.92 -16.38
CA ASP A 350 -1.43 6.05 -17.42
C ASP A 350 -2.37 4.84 -17.51
N MET A 351 -1.79 3.64 -17.40
CA MET A 351 -2.55 2.40 -17.36
C MET A 351 -3.39 2.29 -16.09
N ARG A 352 -2.84 2.64 -14.92
CA ARG A 352 -3.56 2.69 -13.64
C ARG A 352 -4.76 3.63 -13.69
N LEU A 353 -4.60 4.79 -14.30
CA LEU A 353 -5.68 5.77 -14.50
C LEU A 353 -6.79 5.23 -15.41
N ALA A 354 -6.44 4.44 -16.43
CA ALA A 354 -7.44 3.77 -17.27
C ALA A 354 -8.17 2.62 -16.54
N GLU A 355 -7.49 1.92 -15.64
CA GLU A 355 -8.13 0.93 -14.77
C GLU A 355 -9.13 1.58 -13.80
N VAL A 356 -8.79 2.76 -13.28
CA VAL A 356 -9.67 3.59 -12.44
C VAL A 356 -10.94 4.02 -13.22
N ASP A 357 -10.79 4.46 -14.48
CA ASP A 357 -11.93 4.77 -15.36
C ASP A 357 -12.88 3.57 -15.55
N GLU A 358 -12.33 2.38 -15.79
CA GLU A 358 -13.13 1.17 -15.95
C GLU A 358 -13.84 0.76 -14.66
N ALA A 359 -13.17 0.86 -13.51
CA ALA A 359 -13.78 0.59 -12.21
C ALA A 359 -14.92 1.57 -11.92
N TYR A 360 -14.71 2.88 -12.12
CA TYR A 360 -15.73 3.91 -11.93
C TYR A 360 -16.98 3.62 -12.77
N ARG A 361 -16.79 3.28 -14.05
CA ARG A 361 -17.90 2.93 -14.94
C ARG A 361 -18.67 1.69 -14.45
N ILE A 362 -17.98 0.67 -13.94
CA ILE A 362 -18.62 -0.54 -13.39
C ILE A 362 -19.46 -0.18 -12.16
N LEU A 363 -18.96 0.69 -11.28
CA LEU A 363 -19.75 1.21 -10.15
C LEU A 363 -20.97 1.99 -10.63
N GLY A 364 -20.84 2.75 -11.71
CA GLY A 364 -21.96 3.43 -12.37
C GLY A 364 -23.06 2.45 -12.78
N LEU A 365 -22.71 1.36 -13.47
CA LEU A 365 -23.68 0.33 -13.85
C LEU A 365 -24.38 -0.29 -12.63
N LEU A 366 -23.63 -0.59 -11.56
CA LEU A 366 -24.23 -1.11 -10.32
C LEU A 366 -25.19 -0.09 -9.69
N ASN A 367 -24.82 1.19 -9.70
CA ASN A 367 -25.59 2.27 -9.10
C ASN A 367 -26.86 2.62 -9.92
N GLU A 368 -26.85 2.49 -11.24
CA GLU A 368 -28.04 2.72 -12.07
C GLU A 368 -28.98 1.52 -12.13
N GLY A 369 -28.52 0.38 -11.62
CA GLY A 369 -29.29 -0.86 -11.57
C GLY A 369 -29.13 -1.76 -12.79
N GLU A 370 -28.02 -1.63 -13.51
CA GLU A 370 -27.63 -2.46 -14.66
C GLU A 370 -26.65 -3.58 -14.24
N TRP A 371 -26.81 -4.14 -13.04
CA TRP A 371 -25.86 -5.10 -12.46
C TRP A 371 -25.79 -6.42 -13.24
N GLU A 372 -26.83 -6.82 -13.98
CA GLU A 372 -26.81 -8.03 -14.80
C GLU A 372 -25.68 -7.99 -15.84
N GLN A 373 -25.39 -6.80 -16.38
CA GLN A 373 -24.28 -6.60 -17.32
C GLN A 373 -22.92 -6.78 -16.63
N VAL A 374 -22.82 -6.41 -15.36
CA VAL A 374 -21.61 -6.57 -14.56
C VAL A 374 -21.42 -8.05 -14.18
N VAL A 375 -22.45 -8.67 -13.61
CA VAL A 375 -22.42 -10.05 -13.11
C VAL A 375 -22.19 -11.05 -14.24
N SER A 376 -22.87 -10.92 -15.37
CA SER A 376 -22.71 -11.82 -16.52
C SER A 376 -21.30 -11.78 -17.14
N ARG A 377 -20.63 -10.63 -17.05
CA ARG A 377 -19.27 -10.41 -17.57
C ARG A 377 -18.18 -10.67 -16.55
N ASN A 378 -18.52 -10.87 -15.28
CA ASN A 378 -17.54 -11.08 -14.22
C ASN A 378 -16.77 -12.39 -14.43
N LEU A 379 -15.45 -12.27 -14.41
CA LEU A 379 -14.50 -13.37 -14.52
C LEU A 379 -14.09 -13.91 -13.14
N ARG A 380 -14.43 -13.23 -12.03
CA ARG A 380 -14.28 -13.77 -10.66
C ARG A 380 -15.37 -14.78 -10.32
N LYS A 381 -15.39 -15.92 -11.02
CA LYS A 381 -16.31 -17.04 -10.80
C LYS A 381 -15.58 -18.38 -10.70
N ALA A 382 -16.26 -19.40 -10.19
CA ALA A 382 -15.70 -20.75 -10.02
C ALA A 382 -15.08 -21.26 -11.34
N GLY A 383 -13.91 -21.91 -11.23
CA GLY A 383 -13.11 -22.39 -12.37
C GLY A 383 -12.02 -21.42 -12.83
N ASN A 384 -12.24 -20.10 -12.72
CA ASN A 384 -11.25 -19.10 -13.13
C ASN A 384 -10.15 -18.89 -12.07
N ILE A 385 -8.94 -18.53 -12.50
CA ILE A 385 -7.80 -18.41 -11.58
C ILE A 385 -8.01 -17.25 -10.59
N GLY A 386 -7.68 -17.52 -9.33
CA GLY A 386 -7.77 -16.56 -8.25
C GLY A 386 -9.19 -16.25 -7.77
N SER A 387 -10.21 -16.85 -8.41
CA SER A 387 -11.61 -16.68 -8.02
C SER A 387 -11.94 -17.45 -6.74
N SER A 388 -12.87 -16.90 -5.95
CA SER A 388 -13.53 -17.69 -4.92
C SER A 388 -14.55 -18.63 -5.57
N SER A 389 -14.83 -19.77 -4.94
CA SER A 389 -15.89 -20.68 -5.41
C SER A 389 -17.27 -20.04 -5.40
N ARG A 390 -17.47 -18.99 -4.60
CA ARG A 390 -18.73 -18.25 -4.49
C ARG A 390 -18.88 -17.13 -5.51
N GLY A 391 -17.80 -16.68 -6.17
CA GLY A 391 -17.85 -15.48 -7.00
C GLY A 391 -18.64 -14.33 -6.38
N LEU A 392 -19.69 -13.89 -7.07
CA LEU A 392 -20.65 -12.86 -6.62
C LEU A 392 -21.97 -13.45 -6.07
N ASP A 393 -22.04 -14.76 -5.86
CA ASP A 393 -23.25 -15.46 -5.44
C ASP A 393 -23.68 -15.03 -4.03
N GLY A 394 -24.97 -14.76 -3.88
CA GLY A 394 -25.60 -14.32 -2.63
C GLY A 394 -25.65 -12.81 -2.41
N ILE A 395 -25.10 -11.99 -3.33
CA ILE A 395 -25.25 -10.52 -3.26
C ILE A 395 -26.62 -10.12 -3.84
N GLU A 396 -27.39 -9.34 -3.09
CA GLU A 396 -28.64 -8.74 -3.55
C GLU A 396 -28.35 -7.39 -4.23
N TRP A 397 -28.22 -7.42 -5.56
CA TRP A 397 -27.78 -6.25 -6.31
C TRP A 397 -28.80 -5.11 -6.38
N GLU A 398 -30.10 -5.39 -6.27
CA GLU A 398 -31.15 -4.35 -6.21
C GLU A 398 -30.87 -3.36 -5.07
N VAL A 399 -30.33 -3.85 -3.95
CA VAL A 399 -29.99 -3.01 -2.79
C VAL A 399 -28.94 -1.95 -3.13
N TRP A 400 -28.12 -2.13 -4.18
CA TRP A 400 -27.06 -1.20 -4.59
C TRP A 400 -27.56 -0.04 -5.46
N LYS A 401 -28.78 -0.13 -5.99
CA LYS A 401 -29.36 0.89 -6.87
C LYS A 401 -29.45 2.25 -6.16
N HIS A 402 -28.87 3.26 -6.79
CA HIS A 402 -28.78 4.64 -6.31
C HIS A 402 -28.16 4.81 -4.91
N ARG A 403 -27.36 3.84 -4.44
CA ARG A 403 -26.74 3.86 -3.11
C ARG A 403 -25.34 4.45 -3.06
N LEU A 404 -24.74 4.77 -4.21
CA LEU A 404 -23.39 5.33 -4.28
C LEU A 404 -23.46 6.83 -4.61
N TYR A 405 -22.55 7.60 -4.02
CA TYR A 405 -22.24 8.94 -4.50
C TYR A 405 -21.07 8.87 -5.47
N LEU A 406 -21.38 8.97 -6.76
CA LEU A 406 -20.40 8.89 -7.85
C LEU A 406 -20.03 10.26 -8.43
N ASP A 407 -20.68 11.33 -7.97
CA ASP A 407 -20.46 12.71 -8.41
C ASP A 407 -19.24 13.39 -7.76
N LYS A 408 -18.88 12.98 -6.54
CA LYS A 408 -17.72 13.48 -5.78
C LYS A 408 -17.02 12.30 -5.09
N VAL A 409 -16.23 11.56 -5.86
CA VAL A 409 -15.42 10.42 -5.39
C VAL A 409 -14.09 10.93 -4.84
N THR A 410 -13.55 10.25 -3.83
CA THR A 410 -12.19 10.49 -3.34
C THR A 410 -11.23 9.47 -3.94
N MET A 411 -10.10 9.92 -4.44
CA MET A 411 -8.98 9.06 -4.80
C MET A 411 -8.02 8.96 -3.60
N MET A 412 -7.59 7.75 -3.24
CA MET A 412 -6.62 7.52 -2.18
C MET A 412 -5.55 6.56 -2.69
N GLY A 413 -4.29 6.74 -2.30
CA GLY A 413 -3.28 5.76 -2.67
C GLY A 413 -2.00 5.85 -1.87
N HIS A 414 -1.32 4.70 -1.76
CA HIS A 414 -0.08 4.57 -1.02
C HIS A 414 1.14 4.49 -1.93
N SER A 415 2.22 5.18 -1.58
CA SER A 415 3.51 5.13 -2.31
C SER A 415 3.29 5.48 -3.79
N PHE A 416 3.55 4.55 -4.71
CA PHE A 416 3.26 4.73 -6.14
C PHE A 416 1.77 4.94 -6.47
N GLY A 417 0.86 4.41 -5.65
CA GLY A 417 -0.56 4.75 -5.69
C GLY A 417 -0.86 6.19 -5.26
N GLY A 418 0.00 6.77 -4.42
CA GLY A 418 -0.03 8.21 -4.11
C GLY A 418 0.32 9.05 -5.34
N ALA A 419 1.37 8.70 -6.08
CA ALA A 419 1.70 9.35 -7.36
C ALA A 419 0.56 9.23 -8.38
N THR A 420 -0.08 8.05 -8.45
CA THR A 420 -1.29 7.82 -9.26
C THR A 420 -2.44 8.76 -8.83
N THR A 421 -2.62 8.95 -7.52
CA THR A 421 -3.64 9.83 -6.94
C THR A 421 -3.40 11.29 -7.30
N VAL A 422 -2.14 11.75 -7.25
CA VAL A 422 -1.77 13.11 -7.69
C VAL A 422 -2.17 13.33 -9.15
N GLN A 423 -1.82 12.40 -10.04
CA GLN A 423 -2.15 12.53 -11.46
C GLN A 423 -3.67 12.52 -11.72
N ALA A 424 -4.42 11.67 -11.02
CA ALA A 424 -5.88 11.70 -11.07
C ALA A 424 -6.46 13.05 -10.60
N CYS A 425 -5.82 13.70 -9.62
CA CYS A 425 -6.21 15.00 -9.10
C CYS A 425 -5.73 16.21 -9.93
N ARG A 426 -4.88 15.98 -10.94
CA ARG A 426 -4.47 16.98 -11.93
C ARG A 426 -5.38 16.97 -13.17
N LEU A 427 -5.90 15.80 -13.53
CA LEU A 427 -6.67 15.56 -14.76
C LEU A 427 -8.19 15.78 -14.56
N ASP A 428 -8.61 17.03 -14.31
CA ASP A 428 -10.03 17.33 -14.06
C ASP A 428 -10.95 17.00 -15.24
N GLU A 429 -10.53 17.34 -16.47
CA GLU A 429 -11.33 17.07 -17.68
C GLU A 429 -11.60 15.58 -17.89
N ARG A 430 -10.62 14.73 -17.55
CA ARG A 430 -10.76 13.27 -17.65
C ARG A 430 -11.55 12.70 -16.48
N PHE A 431 -11.35 13.24 -15.28
CA PHE A 431 -11.93 12.72 -14.04
C PHE A 431 -12.77 13.77 -13.29
N PRO A 432 -13.82 14.37 -13.90
CA PRO A 432 -14.58 15.45 -13.26
C PRO A 432 -15.35 14.98 -12.00
N TRP A 433 -15.53 13.67 -11.88
CA TRP A 433 -16.17 12.99 -10.75
C TRP A 433 -15.23 12.75 -9.56
N ILE A 434 -13.92 12.85 -9.74
CA ILE A 434 -12.96 12.87 -8.61
C ILE A 434 -12.98 14.26 -8.02
N SER A 435 -13.14 14.37 -6.71
CA SER A 435 -13.28 15.65 -6.00
C SER A 435 -12.14 15.97 -5.02
N SER A 436 -11.40 14.95 -4.58
CA SER A 436 -10.32 15.09 -3.60
C SER A 436 -9.35 13.91 -3.65
N GLY A 437 -8.13 14.13 -3.17
CA GLY A 437 -7.05 13.13 -3.11
C GLY A 437 -6.51 12.92 -1.70
N ILE A 438 -6.14 11.69 -1.35
CA ILE A 438 -5.40 11.37 -0.12
C ILE A 438 -4.15 10.57 -0.45
N LEU A 439 -2.99 11.11 -0.10
CA LEU A 439 -1.67 10.60 -0.43
C LEU A 439 -1.07 9.94 0.82
N LEU A 440 -0.92 8.62 0.81
CA LEU A 440 -0.32 7.87 1.91
C LEU A 440 1.15 7.61 1.58
N ASP A 441 2.05 8.34 2.21
CA ASP A 441 3.51 8.25 2.02
C ASP A 441 3.90 8.18 0.53
N ALA A 442 3.37 9.13 -0.26
CA ALA A 442 3.48 9.12 -1.71
C ALA A 442 4.93 9.18 -2.19
N TRP A 443 5.20 8.45 -3.27
CA TRP A 443 6.48 8.47 -3.96
C TRP A 443 6.52 9.64 -4.95
N GLY A 444 6.94 10.81 -4.47
CA GLY A 444 6.98 12.06 -5.21
C GLY A 444 7.73 11.97 -6.53
N PRO A 445 8.99 11.47 -6.58
CA PRO A 445 9.80 11.36 -7.79
C PRO A 445 9.18 10.54 -8.94
N ALA A 446 8.23 9.64 -8.65
CA ALA A 446 7.52 8.89 -9.70
C ALA A 446 6.28 9.61 -10.24
N THR A 447 5.92 10.74 -9.67
CA THR A 447 4.83 11.57 -10.17
C THR A 447 5.33 12.32 -11.40
N PRO A 448 4.70 12.14 -12.58
CA PRO A 448 5.08 12.87 -13.78
C PRO A 448 5.08 14.39 -13.54
N ASP A 449 6.18 15.04 -13.90
CA ASP A 449 6.26 16.49 -13.96
C ASP A 449 5.45 16.97 -15.18
N SER A 450 4.67 18.03 -15.00
CA SER A 450 3.98 18.69 -16.09
C SER A 450 3.89 20.18 -15.80
N LEU A 451 4.22 20.98 -16.81
CA LEU A 451 4.06 22.43 -16.76
C LEU A 451 2.56 22.80 -16.85
N ASP A 452 1.77 22.03 -17.59
CA ASP A 452 0.37 22.34 -17.89
C ASP A 452 -0.62 21.63 -16.95
N MET A 453 -0.26 20.43 -16.46
CA MET A 453 -1.14 19.65 -15.57
C MET A 453 -0.86 19.97 -14.10
N LYS A 454 -1.55 20.98 -13.59
CA LYS A 454 -1.45 21.42 -12.19
C LYS A 454 -2.58 20.88 -11.32
N LEU A 455 -2.29 20.66 -10.04
CA LEU A 455 -3.23 20.15 -9.05
C LEU A 455 -4.43 21.10 -8.96
N CYS A 456 -5.64 20.56 -9.12
CA CYS A 456 -6.89 21.33 -9.13
C CYS A 456 -7.89 20.88 -8.06
N LYS A 457 -7.54 19.87 -7.25
CA LYS A 457 -8.43 19.23 -6.27
C LYS A 457 -7.78 19.19 -4.90
N PRO A 458 -8.53 19.39 -3.81
CA PRO A 458 -7.97 19.32 -2.46
C PRO A 458 -7.23 18.01 -2.20
N ILE A 459 -6.09 18.10 -1.51
CA ILE A 459 -5.31 16.93 -1.12
C ILE A 459 -4.92 16.93 0.36
N LEU A 460 -4.85 15.73 0.93
CA LEU A 460 -4.19 15.45 2.20
C LEU A 460 -3.02 14.49 1.95
N SER A 461 -1.81 14.94 2.27
CA SER A 461 -0.60 14.10 2.30
C SER A 461 -0.31 13.66 3.73
N ILE A 462 -0.16 12.35 3.94
CA ILE A 462 0.16 11.72 5.22
C ILE A 462 1.43 10.88 5.03
N GLY A 463 2.59 11.46 5.34
CA GLY A 463 3.89 10.81 5.24
C GLY A 463 4.29 10.01 6.48
N SER A 464 5.33 9.18 6.33
CA SER A 464 6.03 8.53 7.44
C SER A 464 7.31 9.26 7.81
N GLU A 465 7.75 9.17 9.08
CA GLU A 465 8.99 9.84 9.53
C GLU A 465 10.21 9.33 8.76
N ALA A 466 10.25 8.04 8.44
CA ALA A 466 11.35 7.49 7.65
C ALA A 466 11.43 8.08 6.23
N PHE A 467 10.29 8.24 5.55
CA PHE A 467 10.22 8.84 4.21
C PHE A 467 10.40 10.34 4.23
N MET A 468 9.98 11.03 5.30
CA MET A 468 10.21 12.47 5.50
C MET A 468 11.71 12.81 5.44
N HIS A 469 12.58 11.92 5.95
CA HIS A 469 14.04 12.14 5.89
C HIS A 469 14.64 11.99 4.49
N TRP A 470 13.91 11.45 3.51
CA TRP A 470 14.33 11.46 2.11
C TRP A 470 14.00 12.82 1.50
N LYS A 471 14.99 13.71 1.53
CA LYS A 471 14.83 15.13 1.15
C LYS A 471 14.21 15.31 -0.24
N GLU A 472 14.72 14.62 -1.26
CA GLU A 472 14.18 14.71 -2.62
C GLU A 472 12.69 14.34 -2.66
N ASN A 473 12.28 13.27 -2.00
CA ASN A 473 10.87 12.89 -1.94
C ASN A 473 10.03 13.92 -1.19
N TYR A 474 10.51 14.40 -0.04
CA TYR A 474 9.86 15.45 0.73
C TYR A 474 9.65 16.73 -0.12
N ASP A 475 10.71 17.23 -0.75
CA ASP A 475 10.68 18.43 -1.60
C ASP A 475 9.69 18.26 -2.76
N ARG A 476 9.61 17.07 -3.37
CA ARG A 476 8.65 16.78 -4.45
C ARG A 476 7.21 16.83 -3.98
N ILE A 477 6.90 16.28 -2.80
CA ILE A 477 5.55 16.33 -2.23
C ILE A 477 5.17 17.74 -1.80
N GLU A 478 6.11 18.48 -1.20
CA GLU A 478 5.93 19.89 -0.86
C GLU A 478 5.65 20.73 -2.12
N HIS A 479 6.42 20.53 -3.19
CA HIS A 479 6.20 21.19 -4.48
C HIS A 479 4.80 20.92 -5.05
N ILE A 480 4.34 19.66 -5.03
CA ILE A 480 2.99 19.29 -5.47
C ILE A 480 1.91 20.01 -4.65
N CYS A 481 2.09 20.11 -3.33
CA CYS A 481 1.15 20.83 -2.46
C CYS A 481 1.15 22.33 -2.75
N ASN A 482 2.32 22.95 -2.93
CA ASN A 482 2.44 24.37 -3.21
C ASN A 482 1.87 24.74 -4.59
N GLU A 483 2.05 23.89 -5.60
CA GLU A 483 1.38 24.01 -6.91
C GLU A 483 -0.16 24.13 -6.77
N GLY A 484 -0.77 23.37 -5.86
CA GLY A 484 -2.20 23.47 -5.57
C GLY A 484 -2.56 24.75 -4.84
N ARG A 485 -1.79 25.09 -3.80
CA ARG A 485 -2.04 26.28 -2.96
C ARG A 485 -1.96 27.58 -3.75
N GLU A 486 -1.01 27.69 -4.69
CA GLU A 486 -0.89 28.82 -5.62
C GLU A 486 -2.16 29.05 -6.46
N ARG A 487 -3.00 28.02 -6.59
CA ARG A 487 -4.29 28.06 -7.31
C ARG A 487 -5.51 28.10 -6.37
N GLY A 488 -5.30 28.29 -5.07
CA GLY A 488 -6.37 28.32 -4.07
C GLY A 488 -6.98 26.94 -3.78
N VAL A 489 -6.24 25.85 -4.04
CA VAL A 489 -6.61 24.48 -3.66
C VAL A 489 -6.17 24.21 -2.22
N LEU A 490 -7.03 23.58 -1.43
CA LEU A 490 -6.70 23.21 -0.04
C LEU A 490 -5.71 22.03 -0.02
N CYS A 491 -4.55 22.23 0.60
CA CYS A 491 -3.53 21.20 0.73
C CYS A 491 -3.04 21.06 2.17
N TRP A 492 -3.08 19.83 2.69
CA TRP A 492 -2.44 19.46 3.94
C TRP A 492 -1.26 18.55 3.69
N MET A 493 -0.16 18.74 4.41
CA MET A 493 1.00 17.85 4.40
C MET A 493 1.39 17.54 5.84
N THR A 494 1.32 16.26 6.21
CA THR A 494 1.54 15.80 7.58
C THR A 494 2.50 14.61 7.61
N THR A 495 3.04 14.30 8.79
CA THR A 495 3.90 13.12 9.02
C THR A 495 3.58 12.46 10.34
N ILE A 496 3.37 11.14 10.32
CA ILE A 496 3.17 10.36 11.55
C ILE A 496 4.52 10.08 12.20
N ARG A 497 4.71 10.57 13.42
CA ARG A 497 5.95 10.37 14.17
C ARG A 497 6.17 8.91 14.52
N GLY A 498 7.42 8.49 14.48
CA GLY A 498 7.88 7.15 14.76
C GLY A 498 7.49 6.12 13.71
N SER A 499 6.88 6.53 12.61
CA SER A 499 6.41 5.62 11.57
C SER A 499 7.46 5.42 10.47
N THR A 500 7.36 4.27 9.81
CA THR A 500 8.12 3.90 8.61
C THR A 500 7.18 3.64 7.45
N HIS A 501 7.70 3.54 6.22
CA HIS A 501 6.90 3.41 5.00
C HIS A 501 5.79 2.36 5.07
N LEU A 502 6.09 1.18 5.63
CA LEU A 502 5.13 0.07 5.70
C LEU A 502 4.04 0.26 6.78
N SER A 503 4.12 1.29 7.63
CA SER A 503 3.20 1.54 8.75
C SER A 503 1.75 1.74 8.31
N GLN A 504 1.53 2.12 7.06
CA GLN A 504 0.21 2.32 6.45
C GLN A 504 -0.30 1.10 5.67
N THR A 505 0.36 -0.05 5.83
CA THR A 505 0.02 -1.31 5.15
C THR A 505 -0.35 -2.40 6.15
N ASP A 506 -1.00 -3.47 5.70
CA ASP A 506 -1.31 -4.63 6.54
C ASP A 506 -0.04 -5.33 7.05
N PHE A 507 1.10 -5.18 6.37
CA PHE A 507 2.36 -5.76 6.83
C PHE A 507 2.76 -5.24 8.21
N ALA A 508 2.43 -3.99 8.55
CA ALA A 508 2.78 -3.43 9.85
C ALA A 508 2.04 -4.10 11.01
N VAL A 509 0.77 -4.44 10.82
CA VAL A 509 -0.06 -5.10 11.85
C VAL A 509 0.10 -6.62 11.83
N LEU A 510 0.48 -7.21 10.69
CA LEU A 510 0.80 -8.64 10.61
C LEU A 510 2.18 -8.97 11.17
N TYR A 511 3.16 -8.08 11.01
CA TYR A 511 4.56 -8.32 11.37
C TYR A 511 5.12 -7.27 12.35
N PRO A 512 4.47 -6.99 13.50
CA PRO A 512 4.86 -5.89 14.39
C PRO A 512 6.26 -6.07 14.99
N LEU A 513 6.71 -7.31 15.24
CA LEU A 513 8.05 -7.59 15.74
C LEU A 513 9.12 -7.27 14.69
N TRP A 514 8.89 -7.68 13.44
CA TRP A 514 9.77 -7.37 12.31
C TRP A 514 9.84 -5.85 12.09
N MET A 515 8.71 -5.15 12.19
CA MET A 515 8.65 -3.69 12.07
C MET A 515 9.46 -2.99 13.16
N SER A 516 9.28 -3.41 14.42
CA SER A 516 9.99 -2.84 15.56
C SER A 516 11.50 -3.16 15.53
N LEU A 517 11.92 -4.37 15.14
CA LEU A 517 13.32 -4.80 15.21
C LEU A 517 14.15 -4.38 13.99
N LEU A 518 13.62 -4.56 12.78
CA LEU A 518 14.38 -4.35 11.55
C LEU A 518 14.16 -2.96 10.96
N MET A 519 12.90 -2.54 10.85
CA MET A 519 12.57 -1.19 10.35
C MET A 519 12.65 -0.12 11.44
N LYS A 520 12.81 -0.55 12.71
CA LYS A 520 12.93 0.34 13.87
C LYS A 520 11.74 1.28 14.03
N THR A 521 10.55 0.84 13.63
CA THR A 521 9.30 1.58 13.82
C THR A 521 9.05 1.80 15.31
N LEU A 522 8.82 3.05 15.69
CA LEU A 522 8.65 3.47 17.08
C LEU A 522 7.19 3.56 17.50
N VAL A 523 6.32 4.00 16.59
CA VAL A 523 4.86 4.09 16.82
C VAL A 523 4.23 2.69 16.81
N HIS A 524 3.16 2.52 17.58
CA HIS A 524 2.38 1.29 17.51
C HIS A 524 1.69 1.15 16.14
N PRO A 525 1.78 0.02 15.43
CA PRO A 525 1.21 -0.15 14.08
C PRO A 525 -0.28 0.20 13.98
N GLN A 526 -1.10 -0.25 14.94
CA GLN A 526 -2.53 0.10 14.94
C GLN A 526 -2.78 1.58 15.23
N ARG A 527 -1.90 2.26 15.98
CA ARG A 527 -2.02 3.71 16.21
C ARG A 527 -1.65 4.48 14.95
N ALA A 528 -0.65 4.03 14.19
CA ALA A 528 -0.32 4.64 12.89
C ALA A 528 -1.50 4.53 11.89
N ILE A 529 -2.15 3.36 11.83
CA ILE A 529 -3.36 3.18 11.01
C ILE A 529 -4.50 4.08 11.53
N TYR A 530 -4.72 4.13 12.84
CA TYR A 530 -5.70 5.04 13.45
C TYR A 530 -5.44 6.49 13.02
N LEU A 531 -4.21 7.00 13.20
CA LEU A 531 -3.86 8.38 12.85
C LEU A 531 -4.07 8.65 11.36
N THR A 532 -3.76 7.68 10.51
CA THR A 532 -4.03 7.75 9.06
C THR A 532 -5.52 7.89 8.77
N ILE A 533 -6.35 7.01 9.35
CA ILE A 533 -7.80 7.00 9.13
C ILE A 533 -8.46 8.25 9.68
N HIS A 534 -8.15 8.66 10.91
CA HIS A 534 -8.80 9.80 11.53
C HIS A 534 -8.40 11.13 10.88
N SER A 535 -7.15 11.27 10.42
CA SER A 535 -6.76 12.43 9.60
C SER A 535 -7.52 12.45 8.27
N ALA A 536 -7.67 11.29 7.60
CA ALA A 536 -8.46 11.18 6.39
C ALA A 536 -9.93 11.55 6.62
N LEU A 537 -10.57 11.05 7.69
CA LEU A 537 -11.96 11.38 8.02
C LEU A 537 -12.13 12.88 8.32
N GLU A 538 -11.21 13.51 9.04
CA GLU A 538 -11.24 14.96 9.29
C GLU A 538 -11.13 15.78 8.00
N PHE A 539 -10.23 15.40 7.09
CA PHE A 539 -10.13 16.00 5.76
C PHE A 539 -11.41 15.82 4.95
N LEU A 540 -11.98 14.62 4.92
CA LEU A 540 -13.21 14.34 4.18
C LEU A 540 -14.44 15.06 4.75
N LYS A 541 -14.48 15.34 6.07
CA LYS A 541 -15.48 16.25 6.66
C LYS A 541 -15.37 17.65 6.10
N VAL A 542 -14.19 18.08 5.66
CA VAL A 542 -14.01 19.42 5.07
C VAL A 542 -14.35 19.41 3.60
N VAL A 543 -13.91 18.41 2.84
CA VAL A 543 -13.93 18.45 1.36
C VAL A 543 -15.08 17.73 0.67
N LEU A 544 -15.89 16.97 1.40
CA LEU A 544 -17.05 16.29 0.81
C LEU A 544 -18.38 17.02 1.08
N PRO A 545 -19.35 16.89 0.15
CA PRO A 545 -20.69 17.43 0.32
C PRO A 545 -21.39 16.93 1.58
N ARG A 546 -22.26 17.77 2.16
CA ARG A 546 -23.02 17.44 3.38
C ARG A 546 -23.83 16.16 3.24
N GLN A 547 -24.32 15.88 2.03
CA GLN A 547 -25.07 14.67 1.70
C GLN A 547 -24.22 13.41 1.87
N GLN A 548 -22.91 13.51 1.63
CA GLN A 548 -21.94 12.43 1.74
C GLN A 548 -21.35 12.30 3.15
N THR A 549 -21.26 13.41 3.89
CA THR A 549 -20.76 13.43 5.28
C THR A 549 -21.87 13.24 6.31
N ARG A 550 -23.04 12.73 5.94
CA ARG A 550 -24.16 12.51 6.90
C ARG A 550 -23.80 11.55 8.04
N PHE A 551 -22.81 10.69 7.84
CA PHE A 551 -22.26 9.77 8.85
C PHE A 551 -21.24 10.43 9.80
N GLN A 552 -20.91 11.71 9.61
CA GLN A 552 -19.78 12.37 10.29
C GLN A 552 -19.85 12.38 11.82
N THR A 553 -21.04 12.25 12.42
CA THR A 553 -21.20 12.13 13.88
C THR A 553 -20.70 10.78 14.42
N ALA A 554 -20.61 9.77 13.56
CA ALA A 554 -19.98 8.50 13.87
C ALA A 554 -18.46 8.49 13.58
N TRP A 555 -17.93 9.56 12.96
CA TRP A 555 -16.50 9.68 12.67
C TRP A 555 -15.82 10.42 13.83
N THR A 556 -14.99 9.70 14.59
CA THR A 556 -14.23 10.31 15.70
C THR A 556 -13.40 11.48 15.20
N ASP A 557 -13.44 12.58 15.94
CA ASP A 557 -12.73 13.82 15.67
C ASP A 557 -11.69 14.03 16.78
N GLU A 558 -10.42 13.75 16.49
CA GLU A 558 -9.32 14.03 17.43
C GLU A 558 -8.75 15.43 17.22
N GLN A 559 -9.31 16.19 16.26
CA GLN A 559 -8.86 17.51 15.85
C GLN A 559 -7.40 17.50 15.38
N LEU A 560 -6.97 16.40 14.76
CA LEU A 560 -5.60 16.18 14.30
C LEU A 560 -5.15 17.20 13.26
N LEU A 561 -6.03 17.56 12.32
CA LEU A 561 -5.75 18.56 11.29
C LEU A 561 -6.10 19.98 11.74
N ARG A 562 -7.01 20.12 12.72
CA ARG A 562 -7.53 21.41 13.20
C ARG A 562 -6.60 22.09 14.21
N LYS A 563 -6.07 21.32 15.16
CA LYS A 563 -5.14 21.81 16.21
C LYS A 563 -3.68 21.75 15.80
N ALA A 564 -3.42 21.29 14.59
CA ALA A 564 -2.09 21.26 14.02
C ALA A 564 -1.58 22.67 13.76
N SER A 565 -0.54 23.07 14.49
CA SER A 565 0.28 24.24 14.14
C SER A 565 1.47 23.79 13.29
N THR A 566 1.78 24.55 12.24
CA THR A 566 3.01 24.40 11.46
C THR A 566 4.27 24.81 12.23
N GLU A 567 4.12 25.37 13.43
CA GLU A 567 5.22 25.77 14.32
C GLU A 567 5.76 24.60 15.16
N SER A 568 5.27 23.36 14.95
CA SER A 568 5.75 22.21 15.72
C SER A 568 7.25 21.96 15.42
N ASP A 569 8.08 21.91 16.46
CA ASP A 569 9.50 21.53 16.33
C ASP A 569 9.62 20.13 15.70
N ILE A 570 10.02 20.09 14.41
CA ILE A 570 10.31 18.85 13.69
C ILE A 570 11.69 18.39 14.14
N SER A 571 11.73 17.29 14.87
CA SER A 571 12.99 16.69 15.32
C SER A 571 13.60 15.80 14.23
N VAL A 572 14.93 15.83 14.13
CA VAL A 572 15.73 14.94 13.29
C VAL A 572 16.38 13.80 14.09
N ASP A 573 15.96 13.59 15.34
CA ASP A 573 16.60 12.64 16.28
C ASP A 573 16.62 11.19 15.78
N HIS A 574 15.61 10.79 14.99
CA HIS A 574 15.51 9.44 14.44
C HIS A 574 16.00 9.32 13.00
N ARG A 575 16.63 10.38 12.45
CA ARG A 575 17.19 10.33 11.10
C ARG A 575 18.19 9.17 11.00
N PRO A 576 17.97 8.23 10.05
CA PRO A 576 18.90 7.15 9.82
C PRO A 576 20.20 7.65 9.17
N ASP A 577 21.24 6.82 9.23
CA ASP A 577 22.42 7.02 8.38
C ASP A 577 22.00 6.95 6.91
N ASP A 578 22.70 7.64 6.00
CA ASP A 578 22.24 7.83 4.62
C ASP A 578 21.88 6.52 3.92
N LYS A 579 22.69 5.48 4.10
CA LYS A 579 22.43 4.12 3.59
C LYS A 579 21.14 3.46 4.07
N TRP A 580 20.34 4.09 4.95
CA TRP A 580 19.09 3.57 5.51
C TRP A 580 17.92 4.55 5.38
N ILE A 581 18.12 5.69 4.69
CA ILE A 581 17.09 6.69 4.39
C ILE A 581 15.87 6.03 3.73
N ALA A 582 14.67 6.51 4.07
CA ALA A 582 13.37 5.99 3.62
C ALA A 582 13.02 4.57 4.10
N ALA A 583 13.99 3.76 4.53
CA ALA A 583 13.78 2.36 4.90
C ALA A 583 13.51 2.15 6.40
N ARG A 584 14.31 2.77 7.28
CA ARG A 584 14.22 2.56 8.74
C ARG A 584 14.56 3.81 9.53
N LEU A 585 14.18 3.82 10.80
CA LEU A 585 14.56 4.88 11.75
C LEU A 585 15.84 4.55 12.53
N LYS A 586 16.45 5.55 13.17
CA LYS A 586 17.56 5.38 14.12
C LYS A 586 17.06 5.53 15.56
N ILE A 587 17.34 4.54 16.40
CA ILE A 587 17.01 4.58 17.83
C ILE A 587 18.30 4.77 18.62
N ARG A 588 18.49 5.95 19.20
CA ARG A 588 19.60 6.19 20.14
C ARG A 588 19.36 5.43 21.43
N ASN A 589 20.39 4.77 21.98
CA ASN A 589 20.30 3.96 23.19
C ASN A 589 19.19 2.88 23.12
N GLU A 590 19.17 2.14 22.01
CA GLU A 590 18.09 1.19 21.66
C GLU A 590 17.74 0.20 22.78
N PHE A 591 18.74 -0.37 23.46
CA PHE A 591 18.52 -1.27 24.59
C PHE A 591 17.72 -0.60 25.72
N ALA A 592 18.10 0.61 26.11
CA ALA A 592 17.44 1.36 27.17
C ALA A 592 16.00 1.75 26.78
N VAL A 593 15.78 2.19 25.53
CA VAL A 593 14.43 2.52 25.02
C VAL A 593 13.53 1.29 25.05
N ARG A 594 14.00 0.14 24.56
CA ARG A 594 13.24 -1.11 24.57
C ARG A 594 12.94 -1.60 25.98
N LEU A 595 13.90 -1.49 26.90
CA LEU A 595 13.73 -1.86 28.30
C LEU A 595 12.68 -0.97 28.99
N ARG A 596 12.74 0.36 28.81
CA ARG A 596 11.73 1.29 29.32
C ARG A 596 10.33 0.98 28.76
N ALA A 597 10.22 0.76 27.45
CA ALA A 597 8.95 0.39 26.83
C ALA A 597 8.40 -0.94 27.38
N ARG A 598 9.27 -1.92 27.66
CA ARG A 598 8.88 -3.18 28.31
C ARG A 598 8.41 -2.95 29.75
N MET A 599 9.12 -2.15 30.54
CA MET A 599 8.74 -1.81 31.92
C MET A 599 7.41 -1.07 31.96
N ALA A 600 7.20 -0.08 31.07
CA ALA A 600 5.94 0.64 30.96
C ALA A 600 4.76 -0.30 30.63
N ARG A 601 4.95 -1.26 29.71
CA ARG A 601 3.96 -2.30 29.40
C ARG A 601 3.70 -3.26 30.57
N MET A 602 4.70 -3.53 31.40
CA MET A 602 4.59 -4.43 32.55
C MET A 602 3.96 -3.77 33.78
N ALA A 603 4.12 -2.44 33.94
CA ALA A 603 3.54 -1.66 35.03
C ALA A 603 2.00 -1.52 34.95
N PHE A 604 1.33 -2.33 34.13
CA PHE A 604 -0.04 -2.12 33.69
C PHE A 604 -1.08 -2.96 34.45
N TRP A 605 -1.48 -2.42 35.61
CA TRP A 605 -2.84 -2.51 36.16
C TRP A 605 -3.33 -1.17 36.76
N GLN A 606 -2.47 -0.14 36.94
CA GLN A 606 -2.82 1.04 37.74
C GLN A 606 -2.86 2.41 37.02
N ARG A 607 -2.41 2.56 35.76
CA ARG A 607 -2.26 3.90 35.13
C ARG A 607 -2.78 4.06 33.69
N ALA A 608 -3.66 3.17 33.24
CA ALA A 608 -4.10 3.13 31.85
C ALA A 608 -4.84 4.38 31.36
N ASP A 609 -5.53 5.07 32.26
CA ASP A 609 -6.28 6.28 31.94
C ASP A 609 -5.43 7.56 32.05
N ALA A 610 -4.19 7.47 32.54
CA ALA A 610 -3.34 8.65 32.76
C ALA A 610 -2.63 9.17 31.49
N ASP A 611 -2.40 8.31 30.49
CA ASP A 611 -1.57 8.67 29.31
C ASP A 611 -2.39 9.13 28.08
N GLY A 612 -3.72 9.08 28.14
CA GLY A 612 -4.60 9.51 27.04
C GLY A 612 -4.44 8.72 25.72
N LEU A 613 -3.84 7.53 25.78
CA LEU A 613 -3.60 6.68 24.62
C LEU A 613 -4.89 5.99 24.16
N PRO A 614 -5.19 5.97 22.84
CA PRO A 614 -6.32 5.22 22.33
C PRO A 614 -6.17 3.73 22.58
N ARG A 615 -7.33 3.08 22.66
CA ARG A 615 -7.46 1.66 22.92
C ARG A 615 -7.87 0.92 21.65
N ASP A 616 -7.42 -0.32 21.53
CA ASP A 616 -7.82 -1.21 20.46
C ASP A 616 -9.27 -1.68 20.63
N ALA A 617 -9.68 -2.50 19.68
CA ALA A 617 -10.95 -3.19 19.65
C ALA A 617 -11.35 -3.93 20.96
N ALA A 618 -10.38 -4.35 21.76
CA ALA A 618 -10.56 -5.11 23.00
C ALA A 618 -10.33 -4.23 24.23
N GLY A 619 -10.28 -2.90 24.07
CA GLY A 619 -10.03 -1.97 25.17
C GLY A 619 -8.56 -1.87 25.61
N ARG A 620 -7.62 -2.47 24.87
CA ARG A 620 -6.19 -2.49 25.22
C ARG A 620 -5.49 -1.26 24.65
N PRO A 621 -4.70 -0.53 25.44
CA PRO A 621 -4.04 0.69 24.98
C PRO A 621 -2.91 0.40 23.98
N LEU A 622 -2.82 1.21 22.94
CA LEU A 622 -1.92 1.04 21.80
C LEU A 622 -0.49 1.54 22.09
N HIS A 623 0.24 0.85 22.97
CA HIS A 623 1.60 1.24 23.38
C HIS A 623 2.67 0.94 22.33
N GLY A 624 3.30 1.99 21.78
CA GLY A 624 4.48 1.88 20.92
C GLY A 624 5.78 1.58 21.68
N LEU A 625 6.92 1.68 20.98
CA LEU A 625 8.23 1.84 21.64
C LEU A 625 8.36 3.24 22.24
N MET A 626 7.73 4.24 21.59
CA MET A 626 7.60 5.60 22.09
C MET A 626 6.14 6.05 21.92
N ASN A 627 5.68 6.88 22.86
CA ASN A 627 4.36 7.50 22.85
C ASN A 627 4.57 9.00 23.05
N TRP A 628 3.97 9.82 22.19
CA TRP A 628 4.10 11.28 22.25
C TRP A 628 2.93 11.97 22.94
N GLY A 629 1.87 11.23 23.25
CA GLY A 629 0.61 11.75 23.78
C GLY A 629 -0.27 12.36 22.69
N LYS A 630 -1.57 12.45 22.98
CA LYS A 630 -2.58 12.93 22.04
C LYS A 630 -2.21 14.32 21.50
N GLY A 631 -2.29 14.48 20.18
CA GLY A 631 -2.01 15.75 19.49
C GLY A 631 -0.54 16.03 19.20
N LYS A 632 0.41 15.23 19.71
CA LYS A 632 1.86 15.37 19.42
C LYS A 632 2.41 14.27 18.52
N GLU A 633 1.56 13.39 18.01
CA GLU A 633 1.92 12.20 17.22
C GLU A 633 1.99 12.48 15.71
N ILE A 634 1.47 13.63 15.27
CA ILE A 634 1.51 14.07 13.88
C ILE A 634 2.26 15.40 13.82
N TRP A 635 3.26 15.47 12.95
CA TRP A 635 3.85 16.74 12.51
C TRP A 635 3.06 17.28 11.32
N VAL A 636 2.85 18.59 11.30
CA VAL A 636 2.17 19.25 10.18
C VAL A 636 3.12 20.23 9.54
N HIS A 637 3.41 19.95 8.27
CA HIS A 637 4.35 20.70 7.45
C HIS A 637 3.63 21.81 6.69
N LEU A 638 2.44 21.49 6.16
CA LEU A 638 1.58 22.43 5.45
C LEU A 638 0.13 22.23 5.88
N SER A 639 -0.57 23.34 6.07
CA SER A 639 -2.02 23.38 6.26
C SER A 639 -2.58 24.64 5.59
N PRO A 640 -3.83 24.60 5.10
CA PRO A 640 -4.51 25.80 4.65
C PRO A 640 -4.85 26.69 5.84
N GLN A 641 -4.93 28.00 5.59
CA GLN A 641 -5.40 28.96 6.57
C GLN A 641 -6.89 28.75 6.85
N PRO A 642 -7.37 29.05 8.07
CA PRO A 642 -8.79 28.94 8.41
C PRO A 642 -9.72 29.63 7.41
N ALA A 643 -9.36 30.85 6.99
CA ALA A 643 -10.13 31.62 6.01
C ALA A 643 -10.21 30.94 4.62
N GLU A 644 -9.15 30.24 4.18
CA GLU A 644 -9.18 29.48 2.91
C GLU A 644 -10.16 28.32 2.99
N VAL A 645 -10.23 27.66 4.15
CA VAL A 645 -11.18 26.58 4.39
C VAL A 645 -12.61 27.10 4.42
N GLU A 646 -12.86 28.23 5.09
CA GLU A 646 -14.17 28.88 5.12
C GLU A 646 -14.63 29.29 3.72
N ASP A 647 -13.76 29.95 2.95
CA ASP A 647 -14.05 30.36 1.58
C ASP A 647 -14.35 29.13 0.69
N TYR A 648 -13.57 28.06 0.81
CA TYR A 648 -13.84 26.83 0.08
C TYR A 648 -15.20 26.21 0.46
N MET A 649 -15.55 26.17 1.75
CA MET A 649 -16.87 25.68 2.19
C MET A 649 -18.01 26.55 1.68
N ALA A 650 -17.83 27.88 1.70
CA ALA A 650 -18.80 28.85 1.22
C ALA A 650 -19.02 28.72 -0.30
N ARG A 651 -17.94 28.66 -1.10
CA ARG A 651 -18.00 28.45 -2.57
C ARG A 651 -18.73 27.16 -2.94
N ASN A 652 -18.55 26.10 -2.16
CA ASN A 652 -19.23 24.82 -2.38
C ASN A 652 -20.63 24.73 -1.77
N HIS A 653 -21.16 25.85 -1.25
CA HIS A 653 -22.50 25.93 -0.64
C HIS A 653 -22.70 24.93 0.51
N TRP A 654 -21.61 24.61 1.23
CA TRP A 654 -21.71 23.81 2.44
C TRP A 654 -22.01 24.75 3.62
N PRO A 655 -23.12 24.56 4.34
CA PRO A 655 -23.61 25.56 5.29
C PRO A 655 -22.59 25.85 6.40
N SER A 656 -22.49 27.12 6.77
CA SER A 656 -21.65 27.70 7.84
C SER A 656 -21.98 27.22 9.26
N GLY A 657 -22.99 26.36 9.42
CA GLY A 657 -23.42 25.77 10.70
C GLY A 657 -22.77 24.43 11.05
N ARG A 658 -21.75 23.97 10.31
CA ARG A 658 -20.83 22.95 10.85
C ARG A 658 -20.00 23.66 11.93
N PRO A 659 -19.68 23.03 13.09
CA PRO A 659 -18.70 23.62 14.00
C PRO A 659 -17.45 23.93 13.19
N HIS A 660 -17.13 25.23 13.10
CA HIS A 660 -16.05 25.75 12.28
C HIS A 660 -14.79 24.92 12.54
N PRO A 661 -14.00 24.54 11.51
CA PRO A 661 -12.81 23.73 11.71
C PRO A 661 -11.83 24.33 12.73
N TYR A 662 -11.92 25.64 13.01
CA TYR A 662 -11.13 26.33 14.04
C TYR A 662 -11.96 27.14 15.06
N ALA A 663 -13.29 26.89 15.22
CA ALA A 663 -14.01 27.52 16.34
C ALA A 663 -13.65 26.77 17.63
N PRO A 664 -13.37 27.50 18.72
CA PRO A 664 -12.96 26.92 19.99
C PRO A 664 -13.98 25.93 20.58
#